data_AF-A0A5N6K004-F1
#
_entry.id   AF-A0A5N6K004-F1
#
_cell.length_a   1.000
_cell.length_b   1.000
_cell.length_c   1.000
_cell.angle_alpha   90.00
_cell.angle_beta   90.00
_cell.angle_gamma   90.00
#
_symmetry.space_group_name_H-M   'P 1'
#
loop_
_entity.id
_entity.type
_entity.pdbx_description
1 polymer ?
#
loop_
_entity_poly.entity_id
_entity_poly.type
_entity_poly.pdbx_seq_one_letter_code
_entity_poly.pdbx_strand_id
1 'polypeptide(L)'
;METSSLYIQIRPFASIVFHSYLSNIERLDVIYLPELSDILGSFSLKSYTHLLSANMLKLLPFLLLPVTQTVQAAMSIAVSTNQATNPASYAIDGNSSTFWHSEYSPVLVPLPHVIYLDTGSSQLLDGFTYLPRQDGNPNGNIGSYSLAVSADNKTWTTVAASTFKDDASLKSVGFNNTQARYFRLNATSEAGNRGNWTSAAEFGFSLAPSAAGELGDWGPVISMPLVPVAGFVEYSTGNIWTFAAYSPISFQAGLHGYTISAVYNPTTGSVSSANISNTHHDMFCPGISLLFDGRAIVTGGDTADKTSIYTSSANTWVTGPAMQIPRGYQSTATTSTGKVFNIGGSWSGGHGGKNGEIYDPASNTWSLLPGCPVAPMLTADAQGAFRTDNHAWLFSWKNGSVFQAGPSKAMNWYGTTGTGSQVAAGLRNSDTDSMCGNAVMYDAVNGKIFTAGGSTSYQNSEATNNVHLITIGTPHVAPTVQTLTSMTYKRAFANGVVLPDGKVIVTGGQPYAVPFTDTNAVLTPELWDPATQTFTILPPHTIPRTYHSMALLMLDGRVFTGGGGLCGSCATNHADAQIYSPAYLFNTNGTLANRPVISSATSTVAVGGTVTIQTDSEVTTFSMTRYGSATHTVNTDQRRIPLKPVTTNGNTYTFTIPADPGIALPGYWMFWAINSAGVPSVASTIKITL
;
A
#
# COMPACT_ATOMS: atom_id res chain seq x y z
N MET A 1 -44.48 23.14 -57.95
CA MET A 1 -44.81 24.43 -57.33
C MET A 1 -44.21 24.39 -55.93
N GLU A 2 -43.20 25.23 -55.70
CA GLU A 2 -42.65 25.75 -54.42
C GLU A 2 -42.23 24.74 -53.33
N THR A 3 -41.04 24.77 -52.72
CA THR A 3 -39.94 25.76 -52.55
C THR A 3 -38.61 24.99 -52.31
N SER A 4 -37.53 25.26 -53.05
CA SER A 4 -36.43 26.22 -52.79
C SER A 4 -35.34 25.74 -51.81
N SER A 5 -34.15 25.51 -52.38
CA SER A 5 -32.87 25.16 -51.76
C SER A 5 -32.30 26.25 -50.84
N LEU A 6 -31.54 25.85 -49.81
CA LEU A 6 -30.54 26.71 -49.14
C LEU A 6 -29.19 26.00 -49.11
N TYR A 7 -28.23 26.53 -49.89
CA TYR A 7 -26.81 26.23 -49.84
C TYR A 7 -26.17 26.98 -48.67
N ILE A 8 -25.33 26.31 -47.87
CA ILE A 8 -24.38 27.00 -46.98
C ILE A 8 -22.96 26.66 -47.47
N GLN A 9 -22.28 27.70 -47.93
CA GLN A 9 -20.84 27.75 -48.23
C GLN A 9 -20.02 27.64 -46.94
N ILE A 10 -18.98 26.81 -46.95
CA ILE A 10 -17.84 26.95 -46.03
C ILE A 10 -16.64 27.34 -46.88
N ARG A 11 -16.14 28.58 -46.68
CA ARG A 11 -14.86 29.06 -47.24
C ARG A 11 -13.71 28.76 -46.26
N PRO A 12 -12.49 28.49 -46.75
CA PRO A 12 -11.31 28.30 -45.92
C PRO A 12 -10.58 29.63 -45.67
N PHE A 13 -10.04 29.82 -44.47
CA PHE A 13 -8.98 30.79 -44.20
C PHE A 13 -7.92 30.18 -43.26
N ALA A 14 -6.70 30.64 -43.46
CA ALA A 14 -5.43 29.95 -43.25
C ALA A 14 -4.78 30.15 -41.86
N SER A 15 -3.82 29.24 -41.58
CA SER A 15 -2.49 29.40 -40.95
C SER A 15 -2.28 30.35 -39.77
N ILE A 16 -1.56 29.87 -38.73
CA ILE A 16 -0.25 30.39 -38.27
C ILE A 16 0.25 29.65 -37.00
N VAL A 17 1.51 29.19 -37.08
CA VAL A 17 2.51 28.85 -36.03
C VAL A 17 2.36 27.52 -35.25
N PHE A 18 3.04 26.49 -35.77
CA PHE A 18 3.76 25.48 -34.98
C PHE A 18 5.21 25.48 -35.46
N HIS A 19 6.12 26.09 -34.68
CA HIS A 19 7.58 25.96 -34.85
C HIS A 19 8.23 26.11 -33.47
N SER A 20 8.57 24.99 -32.84
CA SER A 20 9.79 24.76 -32.06
C SER A 20 9.68 23.38 -31.40
N TYR A 21 10.82 22.71 -31.22
CA TYR A 21 10.99 21.35 -30.68
C TYR A 21 10.83 20.17 -31.64
N LEU A 22 11.69 20.10 -32.66
CA LEU A 22 12.23 18.81 -33.13
C LEU A 22 13.59 19.08 -33.82
N SER A 23 14.65 19.17 -33.02
CA SER A 23 16.02 19.02 -33.50
C SER A 23 16.76 18.10 -32.53
N ASN A 24 16.68 16.80 -32.81
CA ASN A 24 17.64 15.74 -32.47
C ASN A 24 16.92 14.40 -32.56
N ILE A 25 17.01 13.76 -33.72
CA ILE A 25 17.16 12.31 -33.94
C ILE A 25 17.38 12.17 -35.44
N GLU A 26 18.64 12.04 -35.82
CA GLU A 26 19.02 11.52 -37.13
C GLU A 26 18.97 9.97 -37.08
N ARG A 27 18.56 9.40 -38.22
CA ARG A 27 18.73 8.01 -38.68
C ARG A 27 17.93 6.90 -37.99
N LEU A 28 16.89 6.46 -38.69
CA LEU A 28 16.63 5.03 -38.89
C LEU A 28 16.03 4.81 -40.28
N ASP A 29 16.65 3.90 -41.03
CA ASP A 29 16.40 3.58 -42.42
C ASP A 29 14.98 3.02 -42.67
N VAL A 30 14.33 3.54 -43.72
CA VAL A 30 13.03 3.06 -44.22
C VAL A 30 13.28 1.98 -45.27
N ILE A 31 12.82 0.75 -45.00
CA ILE A 31 12.68 -0.30 -46.01
C ILE A 31 11.31 -0.17 -46.67
N TYR A 32 11.33 0.00 -47.98
CA TYR A 32 10.20 0.14 -48.90
C TYR A 32 9.64 -1.24 -49.28
N LEU A 33 8.31 -1.41 -49.30
CA LEU A 33 7.63 -2.46 -50.07
C LEU A 33 6.35 -1.87 -50.68
N PRO A 34 6.21 -1.80 -52.02
CA PRO A 34 4.97 -1.40 -52.69
C PRO A 34 4.12 -2.63 -53.07
N GLU A 35 2.91 -2.34 -53.54
CA GLU A 35 1.91 -3.22 -54.19
C GLU A 35 0.74 -3.68 -53.31
N LEU A 36 -0.41 -3.03 -53.50
CA LEU A 36 -1.70 -3.68 -53.82
C LEU A 36 -2.76 -2.60 -54.10
N SER A 37 -2.67 -2.03 -55.30
CA SER A 37 -3.82 -1.47 -55.99
C SER A 37 -4.48 -2.61 -56.76
N ASP A 38 -5.60 -3.13 -56.28
CA ASP A 38 -6.72 -3.57 -57.12
C ASP A 38 -7.86 -4.16 -56.26
N ILE A 39 -9.08 -3.98 -56.76
CA ILE A 39 -10.37 -4.52 -56.29
C ILE A 39 -11.11 -3.67 -55.25
N LEU A 40 -11.72 -2.58 -55.75
CA LEU A 40 -13.03 -2.14 -55.28
C LEU A 40 -14.09 -2.65 -56.26
N GLY A 41 -14.97 -3.54 -55.80
CA GLY A 41 -16.14 -4.02 -56.52
C GLY A 41 -17.24 -4.41 -55.54
N SER A 42 -18.35 -3.69 -55.61
CA SER A 42 -19.62 -3.81 -54.88
C SER A 42 -20.07 -5.23 -54.48
N PHE A 43 -20.57 -5.47 -53.26
CA PHE A 43 -21.78 -6.28 -52.99
C PHE A 43 -22.29 -6.20 -51.51
N SER A 44 -23.58 -5.86 -51.40
CA SER A 44 -24.66 -6.14 -50.40
C SER A 44 -24.38 -6.69 -48.98
N LEU A 45 -24.98 -6.03 -47.98
CA LEU A 45 -25.27 -6.56 -46.63
C LEU A 45 -26.22 -7.79 -46.71
N LYS A 46 -25.76 -8.96 -46.24
CA LYS A 46 -26.52 -9.92 -45.41
C LYS A 46 -25.67 -11.14 -45.02
N SER A 47 -25.50 -11.30 -43.71
CA SER A 47 -25.30 -12.56 -42.98
C SER A 47 -24.06 -13.42 -43.31
N TYR A 48 -23.06 -13.41 -42.42
CA TYR A 48 -22.66 -14.59 -41.64
C TYR A 48 -21.64 -14.19 -40.57
N THR A 49 -21.93 -14.63 -39.35
CA THR A 49 -21.04 -14.79 -38.20
C THR A 49 -19.84 -15.68 -38.52
N HIS A 50 -18.71 -15.40 -37.87
CA HIS A 50 -17.40 -16.08 -37.91
C HIS A 50 -16.42 -15.65 -39.00
N LEU A 51 -15.62 -14.62 -38.69
CA LEU A 51 -14.17 -14.51 -38.92
C LEU A 51 -13.71 -13.08 -38.56
N LEU A 52 -13.63 -12.78 -37.26
CA LEU A 52 -12.80 -11.67 -36.79
C LEU A 52 -11.44 -12.26 -36.39
N SER A 53 -10.53 -12.26 -37.36
CA SER A 53 -9.11 -12.55 -37.18
C SER A 53 -8.48 -11.56 -36.20
N ALA A 54 -7.52 -12.07 -35.44
CA ALA A 54 -6.82 -11.49 -34.27
C ALA A 54 -6.02 -10.17 -34.50
N ASN A 55 -6.39 -9.33 -35.45
CA ASN A 55 -5.67 -8.09 -35.78
C ASN A 55 -6.50 -6.80 -35.70
N MET A 56 -7.79 -6.84 -35.30
CA MET A 56 -8.56 -5.64 -34.93
C MET A 56 -8.65 -5.38 -33.42
N LEU A 57 -8.05 -6.22 -32.58
CA LEU A 57 -7.94 -6.02 -31.13
C LEU A 57 -6.58 -5.45 -30.68
N LYS A 58 -5.75 -5.00 -31.63
CA LYS A 58 -4.41 -4.43 -31.38
C LYS A 58 -4.30 -2.92 -31.64
N LEU A 59 -5.42 -2.26 -31.95
CA LEU A 59 -5.48 -0.81 -32.20
C LEU A 59 -6.43 -0.05 -31.25
N LEU A 60 -7.10 -0.74 -30.32
CA LEU A 60 -7.89 -0.08 -29.28
C LEU A 60 -7.13 0.56 -28.09
N PRO A 61 -5.79 0.40 -27.87
CA PRO A 61 -5.11 1.16 -26.82
C PRO A 61 -4.63 2.56 -27.24
N PHE A 62 -4.82 2.99 -28.50
CA PHE A 62 -4.28 4.27 -28.99
C PHE A 62 -5.31 5.41 -29.12
N LEU A 63 -6.52 5.25 -28.56
CA LEU A 63 -7.53 6.31 -28.48
C LEU A 63 -7.84 6.79 -27.05
N LEU A 64 -7.10 6.31 -26.06
CA LEU A 64 -7.08 6.88 -24.72
C LEU A 64 -5.80 7.72 -24.57
N LEU A 65 -5.78 8.86 -25.24
CA LEU A 65 -5.05 9.99 -24.68
C LEU A 65 -5.64 10.23 -23.28
N PRO A 66 -4.81 10.46 -22.24
CA PRO A 66 -5.33 10.76 -20.93
C PRO A 66 -6.25 11.97 -21.05
N VAL A 67 -7.47 11.82 -20.55
CA VAL A 67 -8.40 12.93 -20.32
C VAL A 67 -7.83 13.73 -19.15
N THR A 68 -6.70 14.40 -19.39
CA THR A 68 -6.12 15.39 -18.46
C THR A 68 -6.12 16.79 -19.05
N GLN A 69 -6.65 16.98 -20.27
CA GLN A 69 -6.69 18.30 -20.94
C GLN A 69 -8.07 18.97 -21.03
N THR A 70 -9.15 18.36 -20.56
CA THR A 70 -10.49 18.97 -20.69
C THR A 70 -10.95 19.84 -19.53
N VAL A 71 -10.37 19.73 -18.32
CA VAL A 71 -10.87 20.53 -17.17
C VAL A 71 -10.19 21.89 -17.04
N GLN A 72 -8.91 22.03 -17.41
CA GLN A 72 -8.21 23.32 -17.35
C GLN A 72 -8.78 24.35 -18.34
N ALA A 73 -9.33 23.91 -19.48
CA ALA A 73 -9.94 24.79 -20.49
C ALA A 73 -11.30 25.40 -20.07
N ALA A 74 -11.94 24.93 -19.00
CA ALA A 74 -13.24 25.41 -18.51
C ALA A 74 -13.16 26.18 -17.17
N MET A 75 -11.97 26.32 -16.61
CA MET A 75 -11.76 26.93 -15.30
C MET A 75 -11.86 28.46 -15.36
N SER A 76 -12.42 29.06 -14.31
CA SER A 76 -12.36 30.51 -14.11
C SER A 76 -11.89 30.85 -12.71
N ILE A 77 -11.29 32.04 -12.58
CA ILE A 77 -10.71 32.54 -11.33
C ILE A 77 -11.27 33.94 -11.03
N ALA A 78 -11.58 34.17 -9.76
CA ALA A 78 -11.83 35.50 -9.21
C ALA A 78 -10.99 35.68 -7.95
N VAL A 79 -10.47 36.88 -7.72
CA VAL A 79 -9.59 37.18 -6.58
C VAL A 79 -10.08 38.44 -5.88
N SER A 80 -9.76 38.57 -4.59
CA SER A 80 -10.10 39.77 -3.81
C SER A 80 -9.34 41.02 -4.26
N THR A 81 -8.17 40.84 -4.91
CA THR A 81 -7.32 41.93 -5.42
C THR A 81 -6.34 41.40 -6.47
N ASN A 82 -5.97 42.21 -7.45
CA ASN A 82 -4.90 41.92 -8.38
C ASN A 82 -4.18 43.18 -8.84
N GLN A 83 -2.88 43.09 -9.06
CA GLN A 83 -2.12 44.11 -9.76
C GLN A 83 -2.56 44.13 -11.23
N ALA A 84 -2.68 45.33 -11.82
CA ALA A 84 -3.09 45.48 -13.22
C ALA A 84 -2.19 44.73 -14.22
N THR A 85 -0.89 44.63 -13.93
CA THR A 85 0.11 43.93 -14.76
C THR A 85 0.14 42.41 -14.54
N ASN A 86 -0.48 41.92 -13.47
CA ASN A 86 -0.44 40.53 -13.04
C ASN A 86 -1.87 40.06 -12.68
N PRO A 87 -2.77 40.00 -13.69
CA PRO A 87 -4.16 39.65 -13.48
C PRO A 87 -4.32 38.22 -12.96
N ALA A 88 -5.48 37.93 -12.36
CA ALA A 88 -5.80 36.61 -11.81
C ALA A 88 -5.72 35.49 -12.84
N SER A 89 -6.04 35.79 -14.11
CA SER A 89 -5.99 34.82 -15.21
C SER A 89 -4.62 34.17 -15.39
N TYR A 90 -3.54 34.85 -15.00
CA TYR A 90 -2.18 34.30 -15.05
C TYR A 90 -1.92 33.18 -14.06
N ALA A 91 -2.82 32.91 -13.11
CA ALA A 91 -2.68 31.80 -12.18
C ALA A 91 -3.40 30.52 -12.63
N ILE A 92 -3.99 30.50 -13.83
CA ILE A 92 -4.68 29.33 -14.39
C ILE A 92 -4.44 29.21 -15.91
N ASP A 93 -3.42 29.87 -16.44
CA ASP A 93 -3.18 29.94 -17.89
C ASP A 93 -2.29 28.80 -18.41
N GLY A 94 -1.81 27.93 -17.52
CA GLY A 94 -0.93 26.81 -17.86
C GLY A 94 0.52 27.21 -18.10
N ASN A 95 0.90 28.46 -17.85
CA ASN A 95 2.24 28.98 -18.11
C ASN A 95 2.93 29.36 -16.79
N SER A 96 3.86 28.52 -16.34
CA SER A 96 4.62 28.77 -15.11
C SER A 96 5.52 30.02 -15.12
N SER A 97 5.65 30.70 -16.26
CA SER A 97 6.43 31.94 -16.40
C SER A 97 5.60 33.21 -16.21
N THR A 98 4.27 33.11 -16.26
CA THR A 98 3.34 34.17 -15.86
C THR A 98 2.92 33.94 -14.41
N PHE A 99 2.39 34.98 -13.76
CA PHE A 99 1.88 34.87 -12.39
C PHE A 99 0.86 35.96 -12.07
N TRP A 100 -0.17 35.60 -11.31
CA TRP A 100 -1.02 36.54 -10.61
C TRP A 100 -0.27 37.14 -9.41
N HIS A 101 -0.56 38.40 -9.11
CA HIS A 101 -0.09 39.06 -7.90
C HIS A 101 -1.19 39.95 -7.32
N SER A 102 -1.37 39.95 -6.00
CA SER A 102 -2.22 40.90 -5.29
C SER A 102 -1.78 42.34 -5.53
N GLU A 103 -2.69 43.31 -5.42
CA GLU A 103 -2.34 44.71 -5.66
C GLU A 103 -1.31 45.22 -4.64
N TYR A 104 -0.22 45.77 -5.15
CA TYR A 104 0.83 46.43 -4.37
C TYR A 104 1.00 47.91 -4.77
N SER A 105 0.35 48.35 -5.86
CA SER A 105 0.33 49.73 -6.33
C SER A 105 -0.93 49.97 -7.19
N PRO A 106 -1.61 51.13 -7.04
CA PRO A 106 -1.23 52.30 -6.25
C PRO A 106 -1.48 52.15 -4.74
N VAL A 107 -2.34 51.22 -4.32
CA VAL A 107 -2.67 51.00 -2.90
C VAL A 107 -2.38 49.56 -2.53
N LEU A 108 -1.60 49.36 -1.46
CA LEU A 108 -1.35 48.03 -0.90
C LEU A 108 -2.63 47.51 -0.23
N VAL A 109 -3.11 46.34 -0.66
CA VAL A 109 -4.26 45.66 -0.04
C VAL A 109 -3.75 44.66 1.01
N PRO A 110 -4.12 44.80 2.31
CA PRO A 110 -3.64 43.89 3.35
C PRO A 110 -4.21 42.47 3.20
N LEU A 111 -3.51 41.48 3.78
CA LEU A 111 -4.02 40.12 3.96
C LEU A 111 -5.22 40.13 4.95
N PRO A 112 -6.13 39.13 4.88
CA PRO A 112 -6.10 37.97 4.00
C PRO A 112 -6.55 38.27 2.57
N HIS A 113 -5.98 37.55 1.61
CA HIS A 113 -6.43 37.57 0.21
C HIS A 113 -7.25 36.31 -0.09
N VAL A 114 -8.34 36.47 -0.83
CA VAL A 114 -9.26 35.38 -1.12
C VAL A 114 -9.24 35.09 -2.62
N ILE A 115 -9.05 33.82 -2.96
CA ILE A 115 -9.06 33.30 -4.32
C ILE A 115 -10.26 32.38 -4.46
N TYR A 116 -11.09 32.61 -5.47
CA TYR A 116 -12.20 31.77 -5.87
C TYR A 116 -11.89 31.11 -7.20
N LEU A 117 -12.05 29.79 -7.27
CA LEU A 117 -11.92 29.04 -8.52
C LEU A 117 -13.23 28.34 -8.81
N ASP A 118 -13.66 28.37 -10.07
CA ASP A 118 -14.79 27.60 -10.59
C ASP A 118 -14.26 26.64 -11.65
N THR A 119 -14.49 25.34 -11.45
CA THR A 119 -14.11 24.26 -12.38
C THR A 119 -15.04 24.14 -13.59
N GLY A 120 -16.08 24.98 -13.68
CA GLY A 120 -17.06 25.04 -14.77
C GLY A 120 -18.20 24.02 -14.63
N SER A 121 -17.94 22.88 -13.99
CA SER A 121 -18.90 21.80 -13.72
C SER A 121 -18.57 21.10 -12.41
N SER A 122 -19.51 20.36 -11.82
CA SER A 122 -19.20 19.63 -10.59
C SER A 122 -18.24 18.46 -10.88
N GLN A 123 -17.18 18.37 -10.09
CA GLN A 123 -16.12 17.36 -10.16
C GLN A 123 -15.98 16.65 -8.80
N LEU A 124 -15.51 15.40 -8.81
CA LEU A 124 -15.07 14.72 -7.60
C LEU A 124 -13.58 15.05 -7.40
N LEU A 125 -13.26 15.75 -6.32
CA LEU A 125 -11.96 16.37 -6.11
C LEU A 125 -11.32 15.77 -4.86
N ASP A 126 -10.02 15.47 -4.94
CA ASP A 126 -9.23 14.90 -3.84
C ASP A 126 -7.97 15.73 -3.51
N GLY A 127 -7.72 16.79 -4.27
CA GLY A 127 -6.58 17.65 -3.98
C GLY A 127 -6.59 19.02 -4.66
N PHE A 128 -5.65 19.85 -4.22
CA PHE A 128 -5.37 21.19 -4.71
C PHE A 128 -3.87 21.39 -4.85
N THR A 129 -3.44 22.09 -5.91
CA THR A 129 -2.05 22.42 -6.15
C THR A 129 -1.85 23.93 -6.26
N TYR A 130 -0.72 24.40 -5.72
CA TYR A 130 -0.29 25.80 -5.78
C TYR A 130 1.18 25.86 -6.18
N LEU A 131 1.47 26.49 -7.32
CA LEU A 131 2.80 26.79 -7.78
C LEU A 131 3.11 28.26 -7.48
N PRO A 132 4.07 28.57 -6.59
CA PRO A 132 4.58 29.93 -6.42
C PRO A 132 5.24 30.44 -7.71
N ARG A 133 5.48 31.76 -7.79
CA ARG A 133 6.17 32.36 -8.94
C ARG A 133 7.57 31.78 -9.17
N GLN A 134 7.95 31.63 -10.44
CA GLN A 134 9.19 30.95 -10.85
C GLN A 134 10.31 31.91 -11.32
N ASP A 135 10.14 33.22 -11.10
CA ASP A 135 11.11 34.26 -11.50
C ASP A 135 12.22 34.50 -10.46
N GLY A 136 12.32 33.64 -9.45
CA GLY A 136 13.31 33.73 -8.38
C GLY A 136 12.98 34.75 -7.28
N ASN A 137 11.87 35.48 -7.39
CA ASN A 137 11.41 36.39 -6.34
C ASN A 137 10.40 35.67 -5.42
N PRO A 138 10.65 35.52 -4.12
CA PRO A 138 9.76 34.77 -3.23
C PRO A 138 8.59 35.62 -2.68
N ASN A 139 8.49 36.91 -3.04
CA ASN A 139 7.43 37.78 -2.53
C ASN A 139 6.03 37.30 -2.95
N GLY A 140 5.18 37.12 -1.94
CA GLY A 140 3.80 36.68 -2.13
C GLY A 140 3.61 35.17 -2.08
N ASN A 141 4.65 34.41 -1.75
CA ASN A 141 4.50 32.99 -1.42
C ASN A 141 3.44 32.84 -0.32
N ILE A 142 2.38 32.07 -0.57
CA ILE A 142 1.32 31.86 0.42
C ILE A 142 1.90 31.08 1.60
N GLY A 143 1.72 31.61 2.81
CA GLY A 143 2.08 30.92 4.06
C GLY A 143 0.89 30.14 4.61
N SER A 144 0.31 30.63 5.71
CA SER A 144 -0.88 30.05 6.33
C SER A 144 -2.11 30.26 5.48
N TYR A 145 -2.90 29.19 5.30
CA TYR A 145 -4.08 29.20 4.44
C TYR A 145 -5.24 28.38 5.02
N SER A 146 -6.44 28.67 4.52
CA SER A 146 -7.60 27.78 4.63
C SER A 146 -8.22 27.56 3.25
N LEU A 147 -8.44 26.29 2.89
CA LEU A 147 -9.05 25.86 1.65
C LEU A 147 -10.45 25.32 1.93
N ALA A 148 -11.45 25.84 1.23
CA ALA A 148 -12.82 25.37 1.28
C ALA A 148 -13.36 25.05 -0.11
N VAL A 149 -14.34 24.15 -0.17
CA VAL A 149 -15.05 23.77 -1.40
C VAL A 149 -16.54 23.96 -1.26
N SER A 150 -17.22 24.10 -2.40
CA SER A 150 -18.67 24.26 -2.47
C SER A 150 -19.24 23.68 -3.76
N ALA A 151 -20.44 23.11 -3.67
CA ALA A 151 -21.20 22.67 -4.84
C ALA A 151 -22.04 23.81 -5.45
N ASP A 152 -22.42 24.81 -4.66
CA ASP A 152 -23.42 25.84 -4.99
C ASP A 152 -22.91 27.29 -4.90
N ASN A 153 -21.64 27.46 -4.54
CA ASN A 153 -20.97 28.75 -4.26
C ASN A 153 -21.58 29.53 -3.09
N LYS A 154 -22.37 28.88 -2.23
CA LYS A 154 -23.07 29.50 -1.08
C LYS A 154 -22.68 28.80 0.22
N THR A 155 -22.75 27.47 0.23
CA THR A 155 -22.42 26.64 1.37
C THR A 155 -21.01 26.11 1.21
N TRP A 156 -20.13 26.45 2.15
CA TRP A 156 -18.70 26.15 2.06
C TRP A 156 -18.28 25.17 3.15
N THR A 157 -17.52 24.15 2.75
CA THR A 157 -16.89 23.20 3.67
C THR A 157 -15.38 23.38 3.61
N THR A 158 -14.75 23.66 4.74
CA THR A 158 -13.28 23.71 4.82
C THR A 158 -12.72 22.29 4.71
N VAL A 159 -11.87 22.06 3.72
CA VAL A 159 -11.27 20.75 3.42
C VAL A 159 -9.80 20.67 3.84
N ALA A 160 -9.12 21.81 3.97
CA ALA A 160 -7.76 21.87 4.50
C ALA A 160 -7.47 23.24 5.14
N ALA A 161 -6.60 23.26 6.14
CA ALA A 161 -6.01 24.48 6.68
C ALA A 161 -4.63 24.15 7.25
N SER A 162 -3.58 24.83 6.78
CA SER A 162 -2.20 24.55 7.15
C SER A 162 -1.30 25.73 6.77
N THR A 163 0.02 25.50 6.75
CA THR A 163 1.03 26.46 6.31
C THR A 163 1.86 25.82 5.20
N PHE A 164 1.99 26.50 4.07
CA PHE A 164 2.92 26.06 3.02
C PHE A 164 4.36 26.41 3.39
N LYS A 165 5.30 25.57 2.94
CA LYS A 165 6.73 25.85 3.03
C LYS A 165 7.12 27.04 2.15
N ASP A 166 7.98 27.91 2.65
CA ASP A 166 8.47 29.08 1.94
C ASP A 166 9.59 28.72 0.94
N ASP A 167 9.20 28.14 -0.19
CA ASP A 167 10.07 27.89 -1.35
C ASP A 167 9.28 27.90 -2.65
N ALA A 168 9.96 27.88 -3.80
CA ALA A 168 9.34 27.93 -5.13
C ALA A 168 8.76 26.58 -5.61
N SER A 169 8.85 25.51 -4.81
CA SER A 169 8.37 24.18 -5.24
C SER A 169 6.84 24.13 -5.37
N LEU A 170 6.33 23.22 -6.21
CA LEU A 170 4.90 22.94 -6.29
C LEU A 170 4.38 22.46 -4.93
N LYS A 171 3.36 23.13 -4.41
CA LYS A 171 2.65 22.73 -3.20
C LYS A 171 1.45 21.88 -3.59
N SER A 172 1.26 20.76 -2.91
CA SER A 172 0.10 19.88 -3.10
C SER A 172 -0.61 19.66 -1.77
N VAL A 173 -1.93 19.74 -1.77
CA VAL A 173 -2.81 19.55 -0.61
C VAL A 173 -3.81 18.48 -0.98
N GLY A 174 -3.70 17.30 -0.37
CA GLY A 174 -4.73 16.26 -0.46
C GLY A 174 -5.84 16.50 0.56
N PHE A 175 -7.08 16.15 0.20
CA PHE A 175 -8.23 16.13 1.09
C PHE A 175 -9.19 15.01 0.70
N ASN A 176 -10.16 14.68 1.56
CA ASN A 176 -11.13 13.62 1.27
C ASN A 176 -11.92 13.92 -0.01
N ASN A 177 -12.18 12.89 -0.82
CA ASN A 177 -12.98 12.99 -2.06
C ASN A 177 -14.26 13.78 -1.81
N THR A 178 -14.35 14.96 -2.41
CA THR A 178 -15.47 15.87 -2.21
C THR A 178 -16.04 16.28 -3.55
N GLN A 179 -17.35 16.04 -3.72
CA GLN A 179 -18.08 16.52 -4.89
C GLN A 179 -18.25 18.03 -4.78
N ALA A 180 -17.57 18.80 -5.63
CA ALA A 180 -17.64 20.25 -5.60
C ALA A 180 -17.46 20.85 -7.00
N ARG A 181 -17.79 22.14 -7.15
CA ARG A 181 -17.54 22.92 -8.37
C ARG A 181 -16.64 24.12 -8.07
N TYR A 182 -16.82 24.71 -6.89
CA TYR A 182 -16.17 25.93 -6.47
C TYR A 182 -15.14 25.67 -5.38
N PHE A 183 -14.03 26.39 -5.43
CA PHE A 183 -13.03 26.45 -4.38
C PHE A 183 -12.89 27.87 -3.86
N ARG A 184 -12.53 27.97 -2.59
CA ARG A 184 -12.12 29.22 -1.95
C ARG A 184 -10.86 28.98 -1.15
N LEU A 185 -9.75 29.56 -1.61
CA LEU A 185 -8.50 29.63 -0.86
C LEU A 185 -8.43 30.99 -0.16
N ASN A 186 -8.27 30.95 1.16
CA ASN A 186 -8.04 32.12 1.99
C ASN A 186 -6.57 32.15 2.41
N ALA A 187 -5.75 32.99 1.77
CA ALA A 187 -4.35 33.21 2.11
C ALA A 187 -4.27 34.20 3.28
N THR A 188 -3.87 33.72 4.46
CA THR A 188 -3.89 34.49 5.71
C THR A 188 -2.54 35.04 6.13
N SER A 189 -1.45 34.50 5.59
CA SER A 189 -0.10 35.03 5.77
C SER A 189 0.73 34.85 4.50
N GLU A 190 1.79 35.65 4.38
CA GLU A 190 2.90 35.42 3.43
C GLU A 190 3.94 34.52 4.12
N ALA A 191 4.53 33.57 3.39
CA ALA A 191 5.30 32.47 3.96
C ALA A 191 6.63 32.89 4.60
N GLY A 192 7.25 33.96 4.08
CA GLY A 192 8.50 34.52 4.59
C GLY A 192 8.32 35.74 5.48
N ASN A 193 7.06 36.11 5.79
CA ASN A 193 6.71 37.35 6.49
C ASN A 193 7.31 38.62 5.84
N ARG A 194 7.35 38.65 4.50
CA ARG A 194 8.01 39.73 3.72
C ARG A 194 7.11 40.94 3.51
N GLY A 195 5.79 40.75 3.57
CA GLY A 195 4.80 41.79 3.40
C GLY A 195 3.40 41.25 3.16
N ASN A 196 2.46 42.14 2.85
CA ASN A 196 1.06 41.81 2.64
C ASN A 196 0.76 41.48 1.18
N TRP A 197 1.44 40.46 0.65
CA TRP A 197 1.28 40.04 -0.74
C TRP A 197 0.86 38.59 -0.85
N THR A 198 0.14 38.29 -1.91
CA THR A 198 -0.12 36.93 -2.37
C THR A 198 0.16 36.86 -3.87
N SER A 199 0.86 35.82 -4.31
CA SER A 199 1.15 35.57 -5.72
C SER A 199 1.09 34.08 -6.04
N ALA A 200 0.80 33.75 -7.30
CA ALA A 200 0.78 32.39 -7.80
C ALA A 200 1.13 32.37 -9.28
N ALA A 201 2.04 31.46 -9.67
CA ALA A 201 2.23 31.12 -11.07
C ALA A 201 1.06 30.27 -11.56
N GLU A 202 0.69 29.21 -10.83
CA GLU A 202 -0.41 28.34 -11.24
C GLU A 202 -1.16 27.80 -10.02
N PHE A 203 -2.48 27.69 -10.14
CA PHE A 203 -3.35 26.91 -9.29
C PHE A 203 -3.92 25.73 -10.06
N GLY A 204 -4.10 24.61 -9.37
CA GLY A 204 -4.69 23.41 -9.97
C GLY A 204 -5.46 22.61 -8.93
N PHE A 205 -6.13 21.56 -9.41
CA PHE A 205 -6.83 20.59 -8.58
C PHE A 205 -6.47 19.19 -9.05
N SER A 206 -6.55 18.24 -8.12
CA SER A 206 -6.53 16.83 -8.44
C SER A 206 -7.97 16.32 -8.50
N LEU A 207 -8.25 15.52 -9.53
CA LEU A 207 -9.53 14.86 -9.70
C LEU A 207 -9.41 13.48 -9.08
N ALA A 208 -10.36 13.15 -8.21
CA ALA A 208 -10.56 11.77 -7.84
C ALA A 208 -10.90 10.98 -9.13
N PRO A 209 -10.33 9.78 -9.33
CA PRO A 209 -10.64 8.96 -10.49
C PRO A 209 -12.15 8.76 -10.65
N SER A 210 -12.71 9.08 -11.83
CA SER A 210 -14.15 8.92 -12.14
C SER A 210 -14.61 7.46 -12.27
N ALA A 211 -13.78 6.49 -11.88
CA ALA A 211 -14.07 5.06 -11.78
C ALA A 211 -13.89 4.51 -10.35
N ALA A 212 -13.68 5.37 -9.35
CA ALA A 212 -13.64 4.98 -7.95
C ALA A 212 -14.97 4.31 -7.58
N GLY A 213 -14.92 3.05 -7.15
CA GLY A 213 -16.10 2.30 -6.74
C GLY A 213 -16.03 0.82 -7.06
N GLU A 214 -15.97 0.48 -8.34
CA GLU A 214 -16.03 -0.93 -8.78
C GLU A 214 -14.75 -1.71 -8.48
N LEU A 215 -13.60 -1.04 -8.50
CA LEU A 215 -12.28 -1.66 -8.30
C LEU A 215 -11.50 -1.03 -7.14
N GLY A 216 -12.17 -0.24 -6.29
CA GLY A 216 -11.56 0.52 -5.19
C GLY A 216 -10.91 1.83 -5.63
N ASP A 217 -10.22 2.49 -4.70
CA ASP A 217 -9.63 3.82 -4.90
C ASP A 217 -8.31 3.99 -4.12
N TRP A 218 -7.42 4.83 -4.62
CA TRP A 218 -6.13 5.17 -3.99
C TRP A 218 -6.16 6.58 -3.42
N GLY A 219 -5.80 6.72 -2.16
CA GLY A 219 -5.67 8.01 -1.50
C GLY A 219 -6.08 7.96 -0.03
N PRO A 220 -5.60 8.92 0.79
CA PRO A 220 -4.64 9.96 0.44
C PRO A 220 -3.19 9.44 0.36
N VAL A 221 -2.30 10.25 -0.23
CA VAL A 221 -0.84 10.13 0.02
C VAL A 221 -0.55 10.77 1.37
N ILE A 222 0.12 10.02 2.23
CA ILE A 222 0.52 10.43 3.59
C ILE A 222 2.01 10.74 3.54
N SER A 223 2.38 11.99 3.79
CA SER A 223 3.79 12.37 3.96
C SER A 223 4.32 11.82 5.27
N MET A 224 5.45 11.11 5.22
CA MET A 224 6.08 10.48 6.37
C MET A 224 7.43 11.15 6.66
N PRO A 225 7.85 11.31 7.93
CA PRO A 225 9.14 11.92 8.28
C PRO A 225 10.33 10.97 8.06
N LEU A 226 10.09 9.76 7.56
CA LEU A 226 11.05 8.70 7.27
C LEU A 226 10.54 7.83 6.12
N VAL A 227 11.40 6.99 5.54
CA VAL A 227 11.00 5.90 4.64
C VAL A 227 10.49 4.72 5.48
N PRO A 228 9.18 4.39 5.47
CA PRO A 228 8.65 3.34 6.33
C PRO A 228 8.98 1.95 5.77
N VAL A 229 10.07 1.35 6.25
CA VAL A 229 10.59 0.06 5.77
C VAL A 229 10.05 -1.13 6.56
N ALA A 230 9.68 -0.89 7.81
CA ALA A 230 9.21 -1.91 8.73
C ALA A 230 8.12 -1.33 9.63
N GLY A 231 7.21 -2.16 10.10
CA GLY A 231 6.14 -1.69 10.97
C GLY A 231 5.13 -2.74 11.39
N PHE A 232 4.17 -2.33 12.21
CA PHE A 232 3.06 -3.16 12.67
C PHE A 232 1.83 -2.30 13.02
N VAL A 233 0.67 -2.94 13.05
CA VAL A 233 -0.57 -2.30 13.50
C VAL A 233 -0.72 -2.47 15.00
N GLU A 234 -0.84 -1.38 15.74
CA GLU A 234 -1.05 -1.39 17.18
C GLU A 234 -2.50 -1.78 17.52
N TYR A 235 -2.67 -2.82 18.33
CA TYR A 235 -4.01 -3.38 18.59
C TYR A 235 -4.95 -2.45 19.38
N SER A 236 -4.39 -1.63 20.28
CA SER A 236 -5.13 -0.80 21.24
C SER A 236 -5.66 0.48 20.62
N THR A 237 -4.95 1.03 19.64
CA THR A 237 -5.21 2.36 19.05
C THR A 237 -5.58 2.27 17.57
N GLY A 238 -5.15 1.21 16.88
CA GLY A 238 -5.18 1.12 15.42
C GLY A 238 -4.12 1.94 14.71
N ASN A 239 -3.19 2.55 15.45
CA ASN A 239 -2.07 3.25 14.87
C ASN A 239 -1.17 2.30 14.09
N ILE A 240 -0.52 2.83 13.06
CA ILE A 240 0.48 2.11 12.29
C ILE A 240 1.85 2.61 12.74
N TRP A 241 2.57 1.76 13.46
CA TRP A 241 3.97 1.98 13.78
C TRP A 241 4.81 1.68 12.56
N THR A 242 5.71 2.60 12.24
CA THR A 242 6.68 2.46 11.15
C THR A 242 8.06 2.86 11.65
N PHE A 243 9.10 2.27 11.06
CA PHE A 243 10.48 2.62 11.37
C PHE A 243 11.41 2.37 10.18
N ALA A 244 12.51 3.12 10.20
CA ALA A 244 13.58 3.10 9.22
C ALA A 244 14.82 2.40 9.83
N ALA A 245 15.93 3.13 9.96
CA ALA A 245 17.15 2.72 10.67
C ALA A 245 17.55 3.81 11.68
N TYR A 246 18.84 3.98 11.97
CA TYR A 246 19.37 5.18 12.67
C TYR A 246 19.10 6.50 11.94
N SER A 247 18.81 6.46 10.64
CA SER A 247 18.50 7.63 9.82
C SER A 247 17.12 7.48 9.17
N PRO A 248 16.37 8.57 8.95
CA PRO A 248 15.06 8.52 8.30
C PRO A 248 15.12 8.07 6.83
N ILE A 249 16.29 8.15 6.18
CA ILE A 249 16.45 7.93 4.73
C ILE A 249 17.63 7.01 4.37
N SER A 250 18.39 6.54 5.36
CA SER A 250 19.58 5.72 5.14
C SER A 250 19.69 4.69 6.24
N PHE A 251 20.40 3.61 5.92
CA PHE A 251 20.99 2.71 6.90
C PHE A 251 22.49 2.66 6.67
N GLN A 252 23.23 2.17 7.66
CA GLN A 252 24.65 1.92 7.58
C GLN A 252 24.95 0.84 8.59
N ALA A 253 25.63 -0.22 8.14
CA ALA A 253 26.05 -1.29 9.03
C ALA A 253 26.94 -0.72 10.13
N GLY A 254 26.47 -0.78 11.38
CA GLY A 254 27.20 -0.25 12.52
C GLY A 254 26.35 -0.12 13.78
N LEU A 255 26.99 -0.10 14.94
CA LEU A 255 26.28 -0.01 16.22
C LEU A 255 25.82 1.44 16.49
N HIS A 256 24.81 1.90 15.77
CA HIS A 256 24.19 3.21 16.01
C HIS A 256 23.33 3.20 17.28
N GLY A 257 22.77 2.04 17.65
CA GLY A 257 22.09 1.84 18.95
C GLY A 257 20.76 2.56 19.11
N TYR A 258 20.18 3.11 18.04
CA TYR A 258 18.85 3.73 18.08
C TYR A 258 18.14 3.58 16.74
N THR A 259 16.81 3.74 16.76
CA THR A 259 15.96 3.65 15.57
C THR A 259 15.08 4.89 15.44
N ILE A 260 15.02 5.46 14.23
CA ILE A 260 14.04 6.50 13.88
C ILE A 260 12.73 5.82 13.49
N SER A 261 11.66 6.24 14.17
CA SER A 261 10.30 5.71 14.01
C SER A 261 9.30 6.82 13.74
N ALA A 262 8.16 6.43 13.15
CA ALA A 262 7.01 7.27 12.95
C ALA A 262 5.72 6.50 13.17
N VAL A 263 4.70 7.17 13.70
CA VAL A 263 3.39 6.59 13.98
C VAL A 263 2.35 7.35 13.18
N TYR A 264 1.63 6.64 12.32
CA TYR A 264 0.46 7.17 11.62
C TYR A 264 -0.81 6.80 12.40
N ASN A 265 -1.65 7.79 12.67
CA ASN A 265 -2.97 7.60 13.26
C ASN A 265 -4.04 7.67 12.15
N PRO A 266 -4.67 6.54 11.77
CA PRO A 266 -5.67 6.52 10.71
C PRO A 266 -6.94 7.31 10.99
N THR A 267 -7.28 7.51 12.26
CA THR A 267 -8.50 8.21 12.69
C THR A 267 -8.35 9.72 12.53
N THR A 268 -7.18 10.27 12.86
CA THR A 268 -6.92 11.72 12.80
C THR A 268 -6.14 12.14 11.56
N GLY A 269 -5.53 11.18 10.85
CA GLY A 269 -4.60 11.44 9.75
C GLY A 269 -3.23 11.97 10.19
N SER A 270 -2.96 12.05 11.51
CA SER A 270 -1.74 12.63 12.04
C SER A 270 -0.55 11.67 11.96
N VAL A 271 0.64 12.22 11.75
CA VAL A 271 1.91 11.49 11.79
C VAL A 271 2.81 12.11 12.86
N SER A 272 3.36 11.30 13.75
CA SER A 272 4.37 11.71 14.74
C SER A 272 5.65 10.92 14.56
N SER A 273 6.80 11.50 14.89
CA SER A 273 8.10 10.81 14.87
C SER A 273 8.66 10.62 16.27
N ALA A 274 9.47 9.57 16.45
CA ALA A 274 10.20 9.31 17.68
C ALA A 274 11.56 8.67 17.40
N ASN A 275 12.56 9.03 18.21
CA ASN A 275 13.84 8.35 18.25
C ASN A 275 13.84 7.34 19.40
N ILE A 276 13.97 6.06 19.07
CA ILE A 276 13.98 4.95 20.02
C ILE A 276 15.43 4.60 20.32
N SER A 277 16.02 5.23 21.33
CA SER A 277 17.41 5.00 21.75
C SER A 277 17.54 4.16 23.02
N ASN A 278 16.48 4.09 23.83
CA ASN A 278 16.52 3.43 25.12
C ASN A 278 16.73 1.91 25.04
N THR A 279 16.42 1.30 23.89
CA THR A 279 16.64 -0.13 23.66
C THR A 279 18.05 -0.48 23.19
N HIS A 280 18.88 0.52 22.84
CA HIS A 280 20.22 0.34 22.27
C HIS A 280 20.22 -0.54 21.01
N HIS A 281 19.23 -0.33 20.13
CA HIS A 281 18.94 -1.20 18.99
C HIS A 281 18.58 -0.36 17.76
N ASP A 282 19.38 -0.46 16.71
CA ASP A 282 18.96 -0.08 15.35
C ASP A 282 18.23 -1.28 14.73
N MET A 283 16.91 -1.14 14.59
CA MET A 283 15.95 -2.18 14.23
C MET A 283 15.74 -2.30 12.71
N PHE A 284 16.63 -1.74 11.88
CA PHE A 284 16.60 -1.97 10.44
C PHE A 284 16.96 -3.44 10.11
N CYS A 285 16.30 -4.04 9.10
CA CYS A 285 16.45 -5.46 8.72
C CYS A 285 16.02 -6.55 9.74
N PRO A 286 14.96 -6.36 10.55
CA PRO A 286 14.69 -7.25 11.67
C PRO A 286 13.80 -8.45 11.29
N GLY A 287 13.65 -9.39 12.22
CA GLY A 287 12.45 -10.23 12.32
C GLY A 287 11.42 -9.58 13.26
N ILE A 288 10.14 -9.63 12.90
CA ILE A 288 9.04 -9.02 13.67
C ILE A 288 7.95 -10.07 13.96
N SER A 289 7.42 -10.08 15.18
CA SER A 289 6.25 -10.89 15.54
C SER A 289 5.40 -10.21 16.62
N LEU A 290 4.10 -10.53 16.66
CA LEU A 290 3.18 -10.08 17.71
C LEU A 290 2.95 -11.20 18.74
N LEU A 291 3.17 -10.89 20.02
CA LEU A 291 3.00 -11.81 21.15
C LEU A 291 1.52 -11.97 21.55
N PHE A 292 1.22 -13.01 22.33
CA PHE A 292 -0.15 -13.29 22.82
C PHE A 292 -0.74 -12.18 23.70
N ASP A 293 0.12 -11.40 24.36
CA ASP A 293 -0.29 -10.27 25.18
C ASP A 293 -0.36 -8.94 24.40
N GLY A 294 -0.07 -8.96 23.10
CA GLY A 294 -0.16 -7.81 22.20
C GLY A 294 1.10 -6.98 22.07
N ARG A 295 2.17 -7.34 22.79
CA ARG A 295 3.49 -6.73 22.57
C ARG A 295 4.02 -7.08 21.19
N ALA A 296 4.69 -6.13 20.53
CA ALA A 296 5.46 -6.40 19.33
C ALA A 296 6.92 -6.67 19.70
N ILE A 297 7.47 -7.78 19.22
CA ILE A 297 8.89 -8.12 19.40
C ILE A 297 9.62 -7.92 18.06
N VAL A 298 10.73 -7.19 18.13
CA VAL A 298 11.60 -6.86 16.99
C VAL A 298 13.00 -7.37 17.29
N THR A 299 13.57 -8.17 16.39
CA THR A 299 14.78 -8.96 16.63
C THR A 299 15.84 -8.68 15.59
N GLY A 300 17.09 -8.57 16.02
CA GLY A 300 18.26 -8.42 15.18
C GLY A 300 18.14 -7.28 14.17
N GLY A 301 18.70 -7.50 12.98
CA GLY A 301 18.84 -6.45 11.99
C GLY A 301 20.21 -5.81 12.08
N ASP A 302 20.32 -4.50 11.99
CA ASP A 302 21.62 -3.82 11.97
C ASP A 302 22.38 -4.07 13.28
N THR A 303 21.68 -3.98 14.42
CA THR A 303 22.20 -4.47 15.71
C THR A 303 21.84 -5.94 15.92
N ALA A 304 22.57 -6.83 15.25
CA ALA A 304 22.18 -8.21 14.96
C ALA A 304 21.81 -9.12 16.16
N ASP A 305 22.28 -8.88 17.38
CA ASP A 305 21.99 -9.73 18.56
C ASP A 305 20.77 -9.24 19.36
N LYS A 306 20.25 -8.04 19.11
CA LYS A 306 19.31 -7.37 20.02
C LYS A 306 17.86 -7.80 19.84
N THR A 307 17.11 -7.58 20.91
CA THR A 307 15.66 -7.73 20.94
C THR A 307 15.07 -6.45 21.53
N SER A 308 14.12 -5.84 20.83
CA SER A 308 13.30 -4.73 21.33
C SER A 308 11.86 -5.19 21.46
N ILE A 309 11.17 -4.79 22.53
CA ILE A 309 9.78 -5.15 22.79
C ILE A 309 8.97 -3.88 23.00
N TYR A 310 7.97 -3.65 22.15
CA TYR A 310 7.01 -2.58 22.30
C TYR A 310 5.80 -3.02 23.11
N THR A 311 5.36 -2.19 24.05
CA THR A 311 4.17 -2.44 24.87
C THR A 311 3.15 -1.32 24.71
N SER A 312 1.99 -1.64 24.12
CA SER A 312 0.89 -0.69 23.90
C SER A 312 0.34 -0.04 25.17
N SER A 313 0.21 -0.80 26.28
CA SER A 313 -0.39 -0.27 27.51
C SER A 313 0.44 0.84 28.16
N ALA A 314 1.75 0.85 27.93
CA ALA A 314 2.66 1.88 28.42
C ALA A 314 3.11 2.85 27.33
N ASN A 315 2.84 2.53 26.05
CA ASN A 315 3.41 3.20 24.89
C ASN A 315 4.95 3.33 24.98
N THR A 316 5.62 2.23 25.34
CA THR A 316 7.07 2.22 25.54
C THR A 316 7.74 1.03 24.85
N TRP A 317 8.99 1.27 24.47
CA TRP A 317 9.92 0.24 24.04
C TRP A 317 10.79 -0.19 25.22
N VAL A 318 11.08 -1.48 25.35
CA VAL A 318 12.00 -2.02 26.36
C VAL A 318 12.98 -3.00 25.71
N THR A 319 14.19 -3.08 26.26
CA THR A 319 15.19 -4.06 25.84
C THR A 319 14.77 -5.46 26.28
N GLY A 320 14.71 -6.40 25.33
CA GLY A 320 14.61 -7.83 25.59
C GLY A 320 15.98 -8.50 25.72
N PRO A 321 16.03 -9.80 26.05
CA PRO A 321 17.28 -10.56 26.06
C PRO A 321 17.91 -10.60 24.66
N ALA A 322 19.24 -10.64 24.60
CA ALA A 322 19.94 -10.88 23.33
C ALA A 322 19.60 -12.28 22.79
N MET A 323 19.47 -12.38 21.47
CA MET A 323 19.39 -13.67 20.77
C MET A 323 20.68 -14.46 20.99
N GLN A 324 20.58 -15.79 20.92
CA GLN A 324 21.76 -16.67 21.02
C GLN A 324 22.57 -16.64 19.72
N ILE A 325 21.90 -16.40 18.59
CA ILE A 325 22.55 -16.26 17.28
C ILE A 325 22.21 -14.86 16.75
N PRO A 326 23.21 -14.02 16.46
CA PRO A 326 22.98 -12.72 15.81
C PRO A 326 22.43 -12.87 14.39
N ARG A 327 21.40 -12.11 14.03
CA ARG A 327 20.66 -12.24 12.76
C ARG A 327 20.29 -10.89 12.17
N GLY A 328 20.09 -10.87 10.86
CA GLY A 328 19.36 -9.85 10.13
C GLY A 328 18.73 -10.48 8.89
N TYR A 329 17.54 -10.04 8.48
CA TYR A 329 16.71 -10.67 7.44
C TYR A 329 16.17 -12.07 7.77
N GLN A 330 16.28 -12.50 9.02
CA GLN A 330 15.55 -13.66 9.52
C GLN A 330 14.05 -13.42 9.49
N SER A 331 13.29 -14.50 9.56
CA SER A 331 11.85 -14.43 9.82
C SER A 331 11.55 -15.05 11.17
N THR A 332 10.61 -14.44 11.88
CA THR A 332 10.11 -14.91 13.17
C THR A 332 8.64 -15.30 13.07
N ALA A 333 8.18 -16.24 13.89
CA ALA A 333 6.77 -16.61 13.97
C ALA A 333 6.35 -16.92 15.41
N THR A 334 5.29 -16.27 15.89
CA THR A 334 4.65 -16.60 17.17
C THR A 334 3.96 -17.97 17.06
N THR A 335 4.43 -18.95 17.83
CA THR A 335 3.94 -20.34 17.82
C THR A 335 2.63 -20.50 18.57
N SER A 336 1.93 -21.61 18.36
CA SER A 336 0.72 -21.97 19.12
C SER A 336 0.95 -22.15 20.63
N THR A 337 2.21 -22.21 21.08
CA THR A 337 2.59 -22.24 22.50
C THR A 337 2.87 -20.85 23.08
N GLY A 338 2.71 -19.78 22.30
CA GLY A 338 2.99 -18.40 22.71
C GLY A 338 4.46 -17.99 22.68
N LYS A 339 5.34 -18.87 22.20
CA LYS A 339 6.76 -18.61 22.03
C LYS A 339 7.04 -18.04 20.64
N VAL A 340 8.22 -17.47 20.40
CA VAL A 340 8.57 -16.94 19.08
C VAL A 340 9.72 -17.73 18.49
N PHE A 341 9.43 -18.50 17.44
CA PHE A 341 10.41 -19.23 16.67
C PHE A 341 11.16 -18.28 15.73
N ASN A 342 12.48 -18.46 15.61
CA ASN A 342 13.37 -17.62 14.81
C ASN A 342 14.40 -18.49 14.08
N ILE A 343 14.57 -18.30 12.76
CA ILE A 343 15.51 -19.09 11.95
C ILE A 343 16.05 -18.28 10.75
N GLY A 344 17.29 -18.58 10.33
CA GLY A 344 17.96 -17.93 9.22
C GLY A 344 18.46 -16.52 9.55
N GLY A 345 18.63 -15.70 8.51
CA GLY A 345 18.99 -14.29 8.58
C GLY A 345 20.48 -14.00 8.58
N SER A 346 21.14 -14.23 7.44
CA SER A 346 22.57 -13.97 7.24
C SER A 346 22.92 -12.57 6.72
N TRP A 347 21.98 -11.63 6.71
CA TRP A 347 22.26 -10.26 6.27
C TRP A 347 23.22 -9.50 7.21
N SER A 348 23.15 -9.77 8.51
CA SER A 348 24.06 -9.22 9.53
C SER A 348 24.41 -10.29 10.56
N GLY A 349 25.44 -10.07 11.39
CA GLY A 349 25.79 -11.01 12.46
C GLY A 349 26.49 -12.30 11.99
N GLY A 350 27.17 -12.27 10.84
CA GLY A 350 27.84 -13.43 10.24
C GLY A 350 26.97 -14.19 9.23
N HIS A 351 27.57 -15.03 8.38
CA HIS A 351 26.88 -15.75 7.30
C HIS A 351 26.78 -17.25 7.57
N GLY A 352 25.61 -17.82 7.30
CA GLY A 352 25.35 -19.26 7.36
C GLY A 352 25.22 -19.84 8.77
N GLY A 353 24.74 -21.09 8.86
CA GLY A 353 24.68 -21.85 10.12
C GLY A 353 23.64 -21.37 11.14
N LYS A 354 22.71 -20.49 10.74
CA LYS A 354 21.75 -19.84 11.64
C LYS A 354 20.50 -20.67 11.90
N ASN A 355 20.72 -21.82 12.54
CA ASN A 355 19.67 -22.77 12.96
C ASN A 355 18.61 -22.11 13.87
N GLY A 356 17.52 -22.82 14.11
CA GLY A 356 16.41 -22.33 14.90
C GLY A 356 16.78 -21.98 16.34
N GLU A 357 16.20 -20.91 16.85
CA GLU A 357 16.12 -20.60 18.28
C GLU A 357 14.70 -20.14 18.62
N ILE A 358 14.38 -20.09 19.91
CA ILE A 358 13.06 -19.74 20.38
C ILE A 358 13.11 -18.80 21.56
N TYR A 359 12.29 -17.76 21.51
CA TYR A 359 12.05 -16.85 22.62
C TYR A 359 10.83 -17.30 23.42
N ASP A 360 10.99 -17.38 24.73
CA ASP A 360 9.92 -17.62 25.67
C ASP A 360 9.55 -16.32 26.39
N PRO A 361 8.37 -15.72 26.12
CA PRO A 361 7.94 -14.49 26.77
C PRO A 361 7.70 -14.63 28.28
N ALA A 362 7.45 -15.84 28.79
CA ALA A 362 7.17 -16.06 30.20
C ALA A 362 8.46 -16.01 31.05
N SER A 363 9.53 -16.63 30.57
CA SER A 363 10.86 -16.56 31.21
C SER A 363 11.71 -15.39 30.71
N ASN A 364 11.29 -14.73 29.62
CA ASN A 364 12.03 -13.68 28.94
C ASN A 364 13.44 -14.12 28.53
N THR A 365 13.56 -15.26 27.86
CA THR A 365 14.85 -15.86 27.44
C THR A 365 14.80 -16.44 26.03
N TRP A 366 15.94 -16.38 25.34
CA TRP A 366 16.19 -17.13 24.10
C TRP A 366 16.83 -18.49 24.40
N SER A 367 16.48 -19.51 23.62
CA SER A 367 17.08 -20.84 23.71
C SER A 367 17.27 -21.45 22.32
N LEU A 368 18.41 -22.09 22.10
CA LEU A 368 18.70 -22.77 20.83
C LEU A 368 17.79 -23.98 20.63
N LEU A 369 17.40 -24.23 19.37
CA LEU A 369 16.71 -25.43 18.93
C LEU A 369 17.62 -26.21 17.97
N PRO A 370 18.58 -27.02 18.48
CA PRO A 370 19.54 -27.72 17.63
C PRO A 370 18.89 -28.71 16.64
N GLY A 371 17.67 -29.18 16.92
CA GLY A 371 16.88 -30.00 16.01
C GLY A 371 16.18 -29.22 14.88
N CYS A 372 16.35 -27.90 14.80
CA CYS A 372 15.80 -27.05 13.74
C CYS A 372 16.92 -26.53 12.82
N PRO A 373 17.54 -27.37 11.99
CA PRO A 373 18.59 -26.93 11.07
C PRO A 373 18.05 -25.97 10.00
N VAL A 374 18.87 -24.98 9.64
CA VAL A 374 18.54 -24.02 8.56
C VAL A 374 18.75 -24.61 7.16
N ALA A 375 19.66 -25.58 7.02
CA ALA A 375 20.07 -26.13 5.73
C ALA A 375 18.92 -26.58 4.81
N PRO A 376 17.85 -27.24 5.30
CA PRO A 376 16.74 -27.71 4.45
C PRO A 376 15.87 -26.60 3.84
N MET A 377 15.92 -25.38 4.37
CA MET A 377 15.13 -24.25 3.85
C MET A 377 15.93 -23.30 2.95
N LEU A 378 17.21 -23.58 2.70
CA LEU A 378 18.07 -22.72 1.90
C LEU A 378 17.63 -22.66 0.43
N THR A 379 17.62 -21.47 -0.15
CA THR A 379 17.51 -21.29 -1.61
C THR A 379 18.86 -21.57 -2.29
N ALA A 380 18.86 -21.63 -3.63
CA ALA A 380 20.03 -21.65 -4.48
C ALA A 380 20.39 -20.22 -4.98
N ASP A 381 20.44 -19.25 -4.06
CA ASP A 381 20.74 -17.85 -4.38
C ASP A 381 22.17 -17.67 -4.90
N ALA A 382 22.34 -16.85 -5.94
CA ALA A 382 23.64 -16.56 -6.55
C ALA A 382 24.64 -15.87 -5.60
N GLN A 383 24.17 -15.20 -4.55
CA GLN A 383 25.03 -14.56 -3.54
C GLN A 383 25.35 -15.49 -2.36
N GLY A 384 24.91 -16.74 -2.39
CA GLY A 384 25.22 -17.75 -1.38
C GLY A 384 24.69 -17.41 0.00
N ALA A 385 25.44 -17.82 1.04
CA ALA A 385 24.98 -17.81 2.44
C ALA A 385 24.42 -16.46 2.93
N PHE A 386 24.85 -15.33 2.36
CA PHE A 386 24.31 -14.00 2.67
C PHE A 386 22.81 -13.84 2.36
N ARG A 387 22.28 -14.62 1.42
CA ARG A 387 20.89 -14.53 0.93
C ARG A 387 20.08 -15.79 1.11
N THR A 388 20.71 -16.96 1.13
CA THR A 388 20.00 -18.24 1.03
C THR A 388 19.07 -18.55 2.20
N ASP A 389 19.27 -17.93 3.36
CA ASP A 389 18.46 -18.15 4.57
C ASP A 389 17.58 -16.94 4.96
N ASN A 390 17.36 -16.00 4.03
CA ASN A 390 16.59 -14.79 4.30
C ASN A 390 15.08 -15.01 4.06
N HIS A 391 14.28 -14.24 4.81
CA HIS A 391 12.85 -14.00 4.54
C HIS A 391 11.99 -15.26 4.41
N ALA A 392 12.24 -16.26 5.27
CA ALA A 392 11.47 -17.50 5.29
C ALA A 392 9.96 -17.25 5.46
N TRP A 393 9.15 -17.94 4.67
CA TRP A 393 7.69 -17.87 4.73
C TRP A 393 7.18 -18.77 5.86
N LEU A 394 7.18 -18.25 7.09
CA LEU A 394 6.86 -19.00 8.29
C LEU A 394 5.38 -18.86 8.68
N PHE A 395 4.72 -19.99 8.91
CA PHE A 395 3.37 -20.06 9.44
C PHE A 395 3.33 -20.94 10.68
N SER A 396 3.10 -20.32 11.83
CA SER A 396 2.78 -21.05 13.07
C SER A 396 1.51 -21.89 12.88
N TRP A 397 1.57 -23.12 13.38
CA TRP A 397 0.53 -24.12 13.21
C TRP A 397 0.34 -24.97 14.47
N LYS A 398 -0.39 -26.08 14.33
CA LYS A 398 -0.83 -26.96 15.42
C LYS A 398 0.35 -27.56 16.19
N ASN A 399 0.15 -27.89 17.47
CA ASN A 399 1.11 -28.61 18.31
C ASN A 399 2.52 -27.97 18.41
N GLY A 400 2.61 -26.64 18.40
CA GLY A 400 3.90 -25.93 18.43
C GLY A 400 4.74 -26.11 17.16
N SER A 401 4.13 -26.51 16.04
CA SER A 401 4.84 -26.60 14.76
C SER A 401 4.85 -25.25 14.02
N VAL A 402 5.83 -25.09 13.13
CA VAL A 402 5.94 -23.98 12.19
C VAL A 402 6.14 -24.59 10.80
N PHE A 403 5.26 -24.23 9.87
CA PHE A 403 5.40 -24.58 8.46
C PHE A 403 6.22 -23.50 7.75
N GLN A 404 7.29 -23.89 7.06
CA GLN A 404 8.06 -23.04 6.17
C GLN A 404 7.62 -23.35 4.72
N ALA A 405 6.94 -22.38 4.10
CA ALA A 405 6.35 -22.51 2.77
C ALA A 405 7.32 -22.10 1.63
N GLY A 406 8.42 -21.43 1.97
CA GLY A 406 9.37 -20.80 1.05
C GLY A 406 10.33 -19.85 1.76
N PRO A 407 11.13 -19.05 1.04
CA PRO A 407 11.08 -18.86 -0.41
C PRO A 407 11.71 -20.01 -1.21
N SER A 408 12.49 -20.88 -0.58
CA SER A 408 13.02 -22.08 -1.23
C SER A 408 11.90 -22.93 -1.81
N LYS A 409 12.18 -23.62 -2.91
CA LYS A 409 11.23 -24.56 -3.50
C LYS A 409 10.93 -25.74 -2.57
N ALA A 410 11.88 -26.10 -1.70
CA ALA A 410 11.68 -27.11 -0.66
C ALA A 410 10.90 -26.50 0.51
N MET A 411 9.83 -27.18 0.91
CA MET A 411 9.02 -26.79 2.06
C MET A 411 9.38 -27.67 3.25
N ASN A 412 9.20 -27.14 4.46
CA ASN A 412 9.64 -27.81 5.68
C ASN A 412 8.63 -27.64 6.82
N TRP A 413 8.55 -28.65 7.68
CA TRP A 413 7.94 -28.56 9.00
C TRP A 413 9.04 -28.44 10.05
N TYR A 414 8.93 -27.45 10.92
CA TYR A 414 9.72 -27.31 12.13
C TYR A 414 8.86 -27.59 13.36
N GLY A 415 9.38 -28.40 14.29
CA GLY A 415 8.80 -28.58 15.63
C GLY A 415 9.57 -27.72 16.62
N THR A 416 8.89 -27.05 17.55
CA THR A 416 9.54 -26.07 18.44
C THR A 416 9.59 -26.48 19.91
N THR A 417 9.14 -27.70 20.23
CA THR A 417 9.20 -28.27 21.58
C THR A 417 10.52 -29.01 21.81
N GLY A 418 10.96 -29.10 23.07
CA GLY A 418 12.22 -29.76 23.43
C GLY A 418 13.42 -29.13 22.71
N THR A 419 14.20 -29.95 22.02
CA THR A 419 15.35 -29.51 21.21
C THR A 419 14.96 -29.04 19.80
N GLY A 420 13.68 -29.10 19.45
CA GLY A 420 13.17 -28.88 18.11
C GLY A 420 13.32 -30.09 17.19
N SER A 421 12.74 -29.99 15.99
CA SER A 421 12.80 -31.01 14.94
C SER A 421 12.61 -30.39 13.56
N GLN A 422 13.10 -31.03 12.50
CA GLN A 422 12.80 -30.67 11.11
C GLN A 422 12.33 -31.91 10.34
N VAL A 423 11.30 -31.75 9.52
CA VAL A 423 10.76 -32.77 8.63
C VAL A 423 10.51 -32.12 7.26
N ALA A 424 10.99 -32.75 6.19
CA ALA A 424 10.73 -32.27 4.84
C ALA A 424 9.22 -32.34 4.50
N ALA A 425 8.70 -31.31 3.85
CA ALA A 425 7.30 -31.21 3.44
C ALA A 425 7.13 -31.27 1.91
N GLY A 426 8.13 -31.79 1.20
CA GLY A 426 8.12 -31.88 -0.27
C GLY A 426 8.44 -30.55 -0.94
N LEU A 427 8.17 -30.47 -2.25
CA LEU A 427 8.43 -29.29 -3.07
C LEU A 427 7.17 -28.47 -3.31
N ARG A 428 7.31 -27.15 -3.49
CA ARG A 428 6.24 -26.25 -3.94
C ARG A 428 5.93 -26.47 -5.43
N ASN A 429 5.44 -27.66 -5.73
CA ASN A 429 5.17 -28.17 -7.09
C ASN A 429 6.33 -27.89 -8.07
N SER A 430 6.03 -27.30 -9.23
CA SER A 430 6.99 -26.95 -10.27
C SER A 430 7.65 -25.58 -10.08
N ASP A 431 7.50 -24.94 -8.92
CA ASP A 431 8.07 -23.63 -8.66
C ASP A 431 9.60 -23.67 -8.55
N THR A 432 10.22 -22.51 -8.73
CA THR A 432 11.62 -22.28 -8.38
C THR A 432 11.73 -21.74 -6.97
N ASP A 433 12.95 -21.42 -6.53
CA ASP A 433 13.09 -20.51 -5.41
C ASP A 433 12.44 -19.16 -5.77
N SER A 434 11.79 -18.56 -4.78
CA SER A 434 10.94 -17.37 -4.96
C SER A 434 11.26 -16.34 -3.88
N MET A 435 12.54 -15.97 -3.77
CA MET A 435 13.03 -14.96 -2.83
C MET A 435 12.24 -13.66 -3.01
N CYS A 436 11.86 -13.04 -1.89
CA CYS A 436 11.02 -11.85 -1.85
C CYS A 436 9.67 -11.97 -2.63
N GLY A 437 9.15 -13.20 -2.73
CA GLY A 437 7.75 -13.45 -3.05
C GLY A 437 6.87 -13.41 -1.80
N ASN A 438 5.56 -13.45 -2.02
CA ASN A 438 4.57 -13.31 -0.95
C ASN A 438 3.97 -14.66 -0.56
N ALA A 439 3.64 -14.82 0.72
CA ALA A 439 2.85 -15.95 1.22
C ALA A 439 1.82 -15.46 2.25
N VAL A 440 0.55 -15.80 2.07
CA VAL A 440 -0.57 -15.27 2.88
C VAL A 440 -1.54 -16.40 3.25
N MET A 441 -1.77 -16.59 4.55
CA MET A 441 -2.75 -17.56 5.07
C MET A 441 -4.15 -16.93 5.12
N TYR A 442 -4.92 -17.08 4.03
CA TYR A 442 -6.23 -16.44 3.87
C TYR A 442 -7.41 -17.25 4.43
N ASP A 443 -7.19 -18.53 4.73
CA ASP A 443 -8.14 -19.40 5.43
C ASP A 443 -7.39 -20.40 6.32
N ALA A 444 -7.17 -19.98 7.58
CA ALA A 444 -6.47 -20.78 8.58
C ALA A 444 -7.29 -21.99 9.05
N VAL A 445 -8.62 -22.01 8.91
CA VAL A 445 -9.44 -23.18 9.31
C VAL A 445 -9.13 -24.36 8.39
N ASN A 446 -8.99 -24.06 7.10
CA ASN A 446 -8.70 -25.06 6.06
C ASN A 446 -7.22 -25.12 5.67
N GLY A 447 -6.34 -24.44 6.41
CA GLY A 447 -4.89 -24.47 6.19
C GLY A 447 -4.47 -23.96 4.80
N LYS A 448 -5.18 -22.98 4.24
CA LYS A 448 -4.93 -22.45 2.89
C LYS A 448 -3.94 -21.29 2.91
N ILE A 449 -2.84 -21.45 2.18
CA ILE A 449 -1.79 -20.44 2.01
C ILE A 449 -1.66 -20.13 0.52
N PHE A 450 -1.92 -18.89 0.16
CA PHE A 450 -1.68 -18.34 -1.17
C PHE A 450 -0.23 -17.87 -1.26
N THR A 451 0.49 -18.24 -2.32
CA THR A 451 1.85 -17.75 -2.58
C THR A 451 1.95 -17.14 -3.97
N ALA A 452 2.68 -16.03 -4.12
CA ALA A 452 2.80 -15.34 -5.41
C ALA A 452 4.14 -14.60 -5.61
N GLY A 453 4.65 -14.68 -6.84
CA GLY A 453 5.81 -13.91 -7.31
C GLY A 453 7.14 -14.36 -6.70
N GLY A 454 8.04 -13.39 -6.49
CA GLY A 454 9.43 -13.62 -6.08
C GLY A 454 10.36 -13.92 -7.25
N SER A 455 11.64 -14.06 -6.96
CA SER A 455 12.70 -14.34 -7.93
C SER A 455 13.63 -15.44 -7.44
N THR A 456 14.36 -16.11 -8.34
CA THR A 456 15.26 -17.21 -7.95
C THR A 456 16.42 -16.75 -7.08
N SER A 457 16.87 -15.49 -7.24
CA SER A 457 17.84 -14.85 -6.36
C SER A 457 17.30 -13.51 -5.87
N TYR A 458 17.86 -13.03 -4.76
CA TYR A 458 17.46 -11.80 -4.09
C TYR A 458 17.50 -10.58 -4.99
N GLN A 459 18.51 -10.49 -5.86
CA GLN A 459 18.76 -9.36 -6.74
C GLN A 459 19.39 -9.83 -8.06
N ASN A 460 19.35 -8.95 -9.06
CA ASN A 460 19.77 -9.19 -10.44
C ASN A 460 19.13 -10.48 -11.01
N SER A 461 17.83 -10.63 -10.75
CA SER A 461 17.09 -11.84 -11.06
C SER A 461 15.71 -11.47 -11.60
N GLU A 462 15.31 -12.14 -12.68
CA GLU A 462 13.95 -12.04 -13.21
C GLU A 462 12.94 -12.51 -12.15
N ALA A 463 11.94 -11.68 -11.89
CA ALA A 463 10.83 -12.08 -11.06
C ALA A 463 9.92 -13.04 -11.83
N THR A 464 9.16 -13.83 -11.08
CA THR A 464 8.10 -14.68 -11.61
C THR A 464 6.75 -14.03 -11.38
N ASN A 465 5.75 -14.55 -12.07
CA ASN A 465 4.33 -14.34 -11.81
C ASN A 465 3.67 -15.64 -11.33
N ASN A 466 4.47 -16.58 -10.81
CA ASN A 466 4.01 -17.89 -10.39
C ASN A 466 3.08 -17.75 -9.18
N VAL A 467 2.03 -18.57 -9.15
CA VAL A 467 1.05 -18.57 -8.07
C VAL A 467 0.75 -20.00 -7.67
N HIS A 468 0.73 -20.24 -6.35
CA HIS A 468 0.40 -21.54 -5.80
C HIS A 468 -0.58 -21.42 -4.64
N LEU A 469 -1.39 -22.45 -4.49
CA LEU A 469 -2.21 -22.70 -3.31
C LEU A 469 -1.65 -23.91 -2.57
N ILE A 470 -1.12 -23.66 -1.38
CA ILE A 470 -0.65 -24.70 -0.47
C ILE A 470 -1.78 -24.98 0.53
N THR A 471 -2.09 -26.25 0.75
CA THR A 471 -3.05 -26.68 1.79
C THR A 471 -2.33 -27.55 2.82
N ILE A 472 -2.17 -27.03 4.03
CA ILE A 472 -1.57 -27.73 5.17
C ILE A 472 -2.65 -28.40 6.04
N GLY A 473 -2.31 -29.56 6.61
CA GLY A 473 -3.20 -30.35 7.45
C GLY A 473 -2.56 -30.68 8.79
N THR A 474 -2.36 -31.96 9.06
CA THR A 474 -1.62 -32.42 10.25
C THR A 474 -0.14 -31.99 10.15
N PRO A 475 0.47 -31.47 11.23
CA PRO A 475 1.91 -31.16 11.26
C PRO A 475 2.76 -32.35 10.81
N HIS A 476 3.91 -32.07 10.20
CA HIS A 476 4.88 -33.07 9.73
C HIS A 476 4.36 -34.00 8.61
N VAL A 477 3.18 -33.72 8.05
CA VAL A 477 2.64 -34.38 6.85
C VAL A 477 2.82 -33.43 5.67
N ALA A 478 3.20 -33.97 4.51
CA ALA A 478 3.34 -33.18 3.29
C ALA A 478 2.00 -32.48 2.93
N PRO A 479 2.00 -31.17 2.64
CA PRO A 479 0.82 -30.47 2.16
C PRO A 479 0.48 -30.87 0.72
N THR A 480 -0.72 -30.52 0.28
CA THR A 480 -1.04 -30.51 -1.15
C THR A 480 -0.69 -29.14 -1.73
N VAL A 481 -0.06 -29.11 -2.91
CA VAL A 481 0.27 -27.88 -3.62
C VAL A 481 -0.41 -27.88 -4.98
N GLN A 482 -1.20 -26.85 -5.24
CA GLN A 482 -1.85 -26.59 -6.53
C GLN A 482 -1.16 -25.40 -7.20
N THR A 483 -0.73 -25.54 -8.45
CA THR A 483 -0.35 -24.38 -9.28
C THR A 483 -1.62 -23.71 -9.80
N LEU A 484 -1.73 -22.40 -9.60
CA LEU A 484 -2.85 -21.60 -10.04
C LEU A 484 -2.51 -20.84 -11.33
N THR A 485 -3.51 -20.17 -11.90
CA THR A 485 -3.29 -19.16 -12.94
C THR A 485 -2.30 -18.12 -12.42
N SER A 486 -1.28 -17.82 -13.21
CA SER A 486 -0.27 -16.82 -12.89
C SER A 486 -0.86 -15.41 -12.74
N MET A 487 -0.17 -14.57 -11.98
CA MET A 487 -0.42 -13.12 -12.01
C MET A 487 -0.18 -12.57 -13.42
N THR A 488 -0.78 -11.42 -13.73
CA THR A 488 -0.54 -10.69 -14.97
C THR A 488 0.88 -10.11 -14.98
N TYR A 489 1.34 -9.61 -13.84
CA TYR A 489 2.65 -8.98 -13.73
C TYR A 489 3.61 -9.83 -12.91
N LYS A 490 4.85 -9.95 -13.39
CA LYS A 490 5.96 -10.52 -12.64
C LYS A 490 6.39 -9.56 -11.55
N ARG A 491 6.58 -10.04 -10.32
CA ARG A 491 6.90 -9.17 -9.18
C ARG A 491 7.81 -9.87 -8.17
N ALA A 492 8.94 -9.25 -7.88
CA ALA A 492 9.67 -9.41 -6.63
C ALA A 492 9.53 -8.12 -5.81
N PHE A 493 9.72 -8.19 -4.49
CA PHE A 493 9.56 -7.06 -3.55
C PHE A 493 8.13 -6.49 -3.45
N ALA A 494 7.12 -7.21 -3.96
CA ALA A 494 5.71 -6.86 -3.75
C ALA A 494 5.26 -7.23 -2.34
N ASN A 495 4.13 -6.68 -1.88
CA ASN A 495 3.51 -7.02 -0.61
C ASN A 495 2.15 -7.69 -0.81
N GLY A 496 1.85 -8.72 0.00
CA GLY A 496 0.59 -9.45 0.02
C GLY A 496 -0.21 -9.18 1.30
N VAL A 497 -1.49 -8.85 1.18
CA VAL A 497 -2.38 -8.58 2.34
C VAL A 497 -3.71 -9.32 2.17
N VAL A 498 -4.13 -10.08 3.19
CA VAL A 498 -5.48 -10.68 3.23
C VAL A 498 -6.51 -9.65 3.66
N LEU A 499 -7.65 -9.61 2.95
CA LEU A 499 -8.77 -8.71 3.24
C LEU A 499 -9.89 -9.40 4.05
N PRO A 500 -10.83 -8.65 4.66
CA PRO A 500 -11.91 -9.22 5.47
C PRO A 500 -12.75 -10.28 4.75
N ASP A 501 -12.97 -10.12 3.44
CA ASP A 501 -13.73 -11.03 2.59
C ASP A 501 -12.92 -12.28 2.15
N GLY A 502 -11.63 -12.34 2.46
CA GLY A 502 -10.74 -13.45 2.17
C GLY A 502 -9.96 -13.34 0.88
N LYS A 503 -10.19 -12.29 0.08
CA LYS A 503 -9.35 -11.98 -1.08
C LYS A 503 -7.95 -11.55 -0.63
N VAL A 504 -6.98 -11.69 -1.52
CA VAL A 504 -5.59 -11.30 -1.25
C VAL A 504 -5.16 -10.25 -2.27
N ILE A 505 -4.81 -9.05 -1.82
CA ILE A 505 -4.20 -8.03 -2.68
C ILE A 505 -2.68 -8.26 -2.75
N VAL A 506 -2.13 -8.21 -3.95
CA VAL A 506 -0.69 -8.15 -4.22
C VAL A 506 -0.38 -6.79 -4.84
N THR A 507 0.45 -5.98 -4.18
CA THR A 507 0.72 -4.60 -4.57
C THR A 507 2.21 -4.29 -4.65
N GLY A 508 2.58 -3.39 -5.56
CA GLY A 508 3.97 -2.98 -5.79
C GLY A 508 4.84 -4.06 -6.45
N GLY A 509 6.12 -4.01 -6.13
CA GLY A 509 7.18 -4.85 -6.67
C GLY A 509 7.70 -4.41 -8.03
N GLN A 510 8.62 -5.20 -8.58
CA GLN A 510 9.23 -4.97 -9.89
C GLN A 510 9.50 -6.30 -10.61
N PRO A 511 9.48 -6.31 -11.96
CA PRO A 511 9.63 -7.52 -12.75
C PRO A 511 11.08 -8.03 -12.81
N TYR A 512 12.05 -7.18 -12.49
CA TYR A 512 13.46 -7.56 -12.38
C TYR A 512 14.02 -7.08 -11.06
N ALA A 513 14.32 -8.01 -10.14
CA ALA A 513 14.66 -7.71 -8.75
C ALA A 513 16.00 -6.98 -8.65
N VAL A 514 15.98 -5.69 -8.34
CA VAL A 514 17.16 -4.85 -8.09
C VAL A 514 16.80 -3.91 -6.94
N PRO A 515 17.44 -4.05 -5.77
CA PRO A 515 17.24 -3.13 -4.65
C PRO A 515 17.53 -1.67 -5.04
N PHE A 516 16.86 -0.73 -4.36
CA PHE A 516 17.12 0.73 -4.45
C PHE A 516 16.82 1.39 -5.81
N THR A 517 16.11 0.73 -6.71
CA THR A 517 15.63 1.33 -7.96
C THR A 517 14.12 1.19 -8.10
N ASP A 518 13.52 2.16 -8.79
CA ASP A 518 12.11 2.13 -9.21
C ASP A 518 11.93 1.72 -10.68
N THR A 519 13.01 1.31 -11.35
CA THR A 519 12.95 0.89 -12.75
C THR A 519 11.91 -0.21 -12.94
N ASN A 520 10.94 0.04 -13.82
CA ASN A 520 9.84 -0.86 -14.13
C ASN A 520 8.99 -1.26 -12.91
N ALA A 521 8.94 -0.43 -11.86
CA ALA A 521 8.05 -0.66 -10.73
C ALA A 521 6.62 -0.92 -11.21
N VAL A 522 5.98 -1.96 -10.66
CA VAL A 522 4.63 -2.34 -11.05
C VAL A 522 3.64 -1.60 -10.17
N LEU A 523 3.04 -0.56 -10.73
CA LEU A 523 2.12 0.34 -10.03
C LEU A 523 0.70 -0.21 -9.88
N THR A 524 0.32 -1.15 -10.75
CA THR A 524 -1.01 -1.75 -10.79
C THR A 524 -1.08 -2.93 -9.82
N PRO A 525 -1.94 -2.93 -8.78
CA PRO A 525 -2.13 -4.10 -7.91
C PRO A 525 -3.02 -5.16 -8.55
N GLU A 526 -2.99 -6.36 -8.00
CA GLU A 526 -3.84 -7.48 -8.40
C GLU A 526 -4.56 -8.06 -7.19
N LEU A 527 -5.88 -8.22 -7.28
CA LEU A 527 -6.72 -8.81 -6.24
C LEU A 527 -7.06 -10.24 -6.62
N TRP A 528 -6.56 -11.20 -5.85
CA TRP A 528 -6.87 -12.61 -6.04
C TRP A 528 -8.13 -13.01 -5.26
N ASP A 529 -9.09 -13.63 -5.96
CA ASP A 529 -10.29 -14.19 -5.34
C ASP A 529 -10.14 -15.70 -5.14
N PRO A 530 -10.16 -16.21 -3.89
CA PRO A 530 -10.07 -17.64 -3.63
C PRO A 530 -11.26 -18.47 -4.13
N ALA A 531 -12.44 -17.86 -4.29
CA ALA A 531 -13.65 -18.56 -4.72
C ALA A 531 -13.60 -18.90 -6.21
N THR A 532 -13.10 -17.99 -7.04
CA THR A 532 -12.96 -18.17 -8.50
C THR A 532 -11.56 -18.56 -8.92
N GLN A 533 -10.56 -18.38 -8.05
CA GLN A 533 -9.13 -18.54 -8.32
C GLN A 533 -8.64 -17.64 -9.47
N THR A 534 -9.25 -16.46 -9.63
CA THR A 534 -8.90 -15.47 -10.67
C THR A 534 -8.37 -14.19 -10.06
N PHE A 535 -7.63 -13.43 -10.86
CA PHE A 535 -7.18 -12.09 -10.50
C PHE A 535 -8.06 -11.01 -11.12
N THR A 536 -8.31 -9.96 -10.35
CA THR A 536 -8.84 -8.69 -10.81
C THR A 536 -7.72 -7.65 -10.79
N ILE A 537 -7.53 -6.96 -11.90
CA ILE A 537 -6.58 -5.84 -11.99
C ILE A 537 -7.19 -4.62 -11.30
N LEU A 538 -6.46 -4.03 -10.36
CA LEU A 538 -6.93 -2.87 -9.59
C LEU A 538 -6.36 -1.56 -10.18
N PRO A 539 -6.93 -0.39 -9.85
CA PRO A 539 -6.37 0.90 -10.23
C PRO A 539 -4.91 1.02 -9.76
N PRO A 540 -4.02 1.63 -10.55
CA PRO A 540 -2.63 1.80 -10.16
C PRO A 540 -2.47 2.85 -9.06
N HIS A 541 -1.55 2.61 -8.12
CA HIS A 541 -1.03 3.68 -7.27
C HIS A 541 0.00 4.53 -8.03
N THR A 542 0.24 5.76 -7.61
CA THR A 542 1.12 6.71 -8.32
C THR A 542 2.58 6.66 -7.87
N ILE A 543 2.89 6.03 -6.74
CA ILE A 543 4.23 6.02 -6.14
C ILE A 543 4.81 4.60 -6.20
N PRO A 544 6.00 4.38 -6.77
CA PRO A 544 6.66 3.07 -6.74
C PRO A 544 6.77 2.47 -5.34
N ARG A 545 6.41 1.20 -5.19
CA ARG A 545 6.53 0.43 -3.94
C ARG A 545 7.36 -0.81 -4.21
N THR A 546 8.68 -0.68 -4.17
CA THR A 546 9.61 -1.76 -4.52
C THR A 546 10.33 -2.30 -3.28
N TYR A 547 11.63 -2.53 -3.35
CA TYR A 547 12.46 -2.92 -2.22
C TYR A 547 12.34 -1.92 -1.07
N HIS A 548 12.19 -2.41 0.16
CA HIS A 548 11.89 -1.64 1.38
C HIS A 548 10.48 -1.03 1.44
N SER A 549 9.55 -1.45 0.59
CA SER A 549 8.13 -1.16 0.82
C SER A 549 7.49 -2.14 1.80
N MET A 550 6.36 -1.76 2.39
CA MET A 550 5.53 -2.58 3.25
C MET A 550 4.04 -2.34 3.01
N ALA A 551 3.19 -3.31 3.34
CA ALA A 551 1.74 -3.13 3.36
C ALA A 551 1.06 -3.82 4.56
N LEU A 552 0.00 -3.20 5.11
CA LEU A 552 -0.74 -3.67 6.28
C LEU A 552 -2.25 -3.43 6.15
N LEU A 553 -3.06 -4.38 6.60
CA LEU A 553 -4.51 -4.22 6.74
C LEU A 553 -4.82 -3.32 7.94
N MET A 554 -5.68 -2.31 7.72
CA MET A 554 -6.13 -1.36 8.74
C MET A 554 -7.44 -1.81 9.39
N LEU A 555 -7.73 -1.32 10.60
CA LEU A 555 -8.99 -1.61 11.32
C LEU A 555 -10.25 -1.18 10.58
N ASP A 556 -10.16 -0.21 9.68
CA ASP A 556 -11.28 0.23 8.86
C ASP A 556 -11.41 -0.57 7.55
N GLY A 557 -10.64 -1.65 7.37
CA GLY A 557 -10.70 -2.49 6.19
C GLY A 557 -10.00 -1.90 4.97
N ARG A 558 -9.25 -0.79 5.10
CA ARG A 558 -8.37 -0.28 4.05
C ARG A 558 -6.97 -0.92 4.14
N VAL A 559 -6.14 -0.70 3.13
CA VAL A 559 -4.76 -1.19 3.09
C VAL A 559 -3.80 0.00 3.10
N PHE A 560 -2.94 0.06 4.10
CA PHE A 560 -1.79 0.97 4.12
C PHE A 560 -0.67 0.36 3.30
N THR A 561 -0.08 1.12 2.36
CA THR A 561 1.17 0.77 1.68
C THR A 561 2.15 1.93 1.80
N GLY A 562 3.42 1.68 2.08
CA GLY A 562 4.39 2.75 2.22
C GLY A 562 5.82 2.29 1.95
N GLY A 563 6.73 3.27 1.91
CA GLY A 563 8.15 3.01 1.81
C GLY A 563 8.61 2.66 0.40
N GLY A 564 9.84 2.17 0.33
CA GLY A 564 10.64 2.07 -0.88
C GLY A 564 11.91 2.94 -0.78
N GLY A 565 13.08 2.37 -1.06
CA GLY A 565 14.35 3.10 -1.01
C GLY A 565 15.18 2.83 0.24
N LEU A 566 15.28 3.82 1.15
CA LEU A 566 16.20 3.89 2.30
C LEU A 566 17.68 3.78 1.91
N CYS A 567 18.12 4.55 0.90
CA CYS A 567 19.46 4.46 0.31
C CYS A 567 20.27 5.77 0.37
N GLY A 568 20.07 6.58 1.40
CA GLY A 568 20.82 7.82 1.60
C GLY A 568 20.30 8.92 0.68
N SER A 569 21.14 9.47 -0.19
CA SER A 569 20.76 10.57 -1.11
C SER A 569 20.17 10.09 -2.43
N CYS A 570 19.71 8.85 -2.52
CA CYS A 570 19.08 8.31 -3.72
C CYS A 570 17.73 8.99 -4.01
N ALA A 571 17.37 9.09 -5.30
CA ALA A 571 16.09 9.66 -5.72
C ALA A 571 14.88 8.73 -5.47
N THR A 572 15.14 7.49 -5.05
CA THR A 572 14.16 6.40 -4.88
C THR A 572 13.72 6.21 -3.43
N ASN A 573 14.01 7.19 -2.56
CA ASN A 573 13.46 7.23 -1.21
C ASN A 573 12.01 7.73 -1.23
N HIS A 574 11.09 6.84 -0.84
CA HIS A 574 9.66 7.16 -0.71
C HIS A 574 9.33 7.35 0.76
N ALA A 575 9.55 8.57 1.27
CA ALA A 575 9.19 9.00 2.62
C ALA A 575 7.69 9.33 2.71
N ASP A 576 6.88 8.37 2.30
CA ASP A 576 5.43 8.51 2.21
C ASP A 576 4.74 7.15 2.29
N ALA A 577 3.43 7.21 2.43
CA ALA A 577 2.53 6.08 2.30
C ALA A 577 1.29 6.46 1.47
N GLN A 578 0.54 5.46 1.03
CA GLN A 578 -0.74 5.59 0.36
C GLN A 578 -1.73 4.62 0.96
N ILE A 579 -3.00 5.00 0.98
CA ILE A 579 -4.08 4.13 1.41
C ILE A 579 -4.83 3.62 0.17
N TYR A 580 -5.04 2.31 0.10
CA TYR A 580 -5.99 1.72 -0.84
C TYR A 580 -7.29 1.41 -0.13
N SER A 581 -8.39 1.93 -0.67
CA SER A 581 -9.76 1.64 -0.24
C SER A 581 -10.35 0.58 -1.18
N PRO A 582 -10.56 -0.67 -0.74
CA PRO A 582 -11.05 -1.72 -1.63
C PRO A 582 -12.49 -1.49 -2.10
N ALA A 583 -12.85 -2.10 -3.24
CA ALA A 583 -14.17 -1.96 -3.87
C ALA A 583 -15.35 -2.23 -2.93
N TYR A 584 -15.20 -3.14 -1.97
CA TYR A 584 -16.26 -3.44 -0.98
C TYR A 584 -16.64 -2.25 -0.10
N LEU A 585 -15.89 -1.15 -0.09
CA LEU A 585 -16.24 0.08 0.65
C LEU A 585 -17.12 1.02 -0.16
N PHE A 586 -17.46 0.68 -1.39
CA PHE A 586 -18.19 1.55 -2.31
C PHE A 586 -19.46 0.91 -2.85
N ASN A 587 -20.45 1.73 -3.12
CA ASN A 587 -21.62 1.37 -3.91
C ASN A 587 -21.24 1.35 -5.40
N THR A 588 -22.10 0.76 -6.24
CA THR A 588 -21.89 0.70 -7.70
C THR A 588 -21.82 2.07 -8.39
N ASN A 589 -22.31 3.13 -7.74
CA ASN A 589 -22.20 4.51 -8.24
C ASN A 589 -20.95 5.25 -7.74
N GLY A 590 -20.03 4.56 -7.06
CA GLY A 590 -18.77 5.10 -6.58
C GLY A 590 -18.82 5.86 -5.25
N THR A 591 -19.99 6.01 -4.64
CA THR A 591 -20.09 6.60 -3.29
C THR A 591 -19.73 5.57 -2.22
N LEU A 592 -19.31 6.02 -1.03
CA LEU A 592 -19.05 5.11 0.08
C LEU A 592 -20.33 4.32 0.46
N ALA A 593 -20.17 3.02 0.62
CA ALA A 593 -21.25 2.14 1.04
C ALA A 593 -21.55 2.30 2.53
N ASN A 594 -22.83 2.13 2.90
CA ASN A 594 -23.22 2.05 4.30
C ASN A 594 -22.63 0.77 4.91
N ARG A 595 -21.80 0.95 5.94
CA ARG A 595 -21.13 -0.16 6.63
C ARG A 595 -21.98 -0.63 7.81
N PRO A 596 -22.12 -1.95 8.05
CA PRO A 596 -22.69 -2.42 9.29
C PRO A 596 -21.82 -1.98 10.48
N VAL A 597 -22.45 -1.67 11.61
CA VAL A 597 -21.76 -1.28 12.84
C VAL A 597 -21.84 -2.41 13.84
N ILE A 598 -20.69 -2.84 14.37
CA ILE A 598 -20.64 -3.71 15.55
C ILE A 598 -20.88 -2.82 16.78
N SER A 599 -22.05 -2.94 17.39
CA SER A 599 -22.48 -2.13 18.53
C SER A 599 -21.98 -2.68 19.86
N SER A 600 -21.76 -3.99 19.95
CA SER A 600 -21.07 -4.63 21.07
C SER A 600 -20.40 -5.94 20.63
N ALA A 601 -19.31 -6.30 21.31
CA ALA A 601 -18.60 -7.55 21.08
C ALA A 601 -17.97 -8.07 22.38
N THR A 602 -17.85 -9.38 22.51
CA THR A 602 -16.97 -10.01 23.51
C THR A 602 -15.56 -9.46 23.37
N SER A 603 -14.93 -8.97 24.44
CA SER A 603 -13.59 -8.37 24.37
C SER A 603 -12.45 -9.39 24.50
N THR A 604 -12.68 -10.52 25.17
CA THR A 604 -11.69 -11.58 25.37
C THR A 604 -12.37 -12.94 25.43
N VAL A 605 -11.75 -13.96 24.82
CA VAL A 605 -12.27 -15.33 24.78
C VAL A 605 -11.11 -16.32 24.66
N ALA A 606 -11.21 -17.50 25.26
CA ALA A 606 -10.27 -18.58 25.02
C ALA A 606 -10.54 -19.30 23.69
N VAL A 607 -9.55 -19.98 23.13
CA VAL A 607 -9.78 -20.92 22.02
C VAL A 607 -10.87 -21.93 22.39
N GLY A 608 -11.76 -22.26 21.45
CA GLY A 608 -12.93 -23.12 21.71
C GLY A 608 -14.09 -22.42 22.43
N GLY A 609 -13.86 -21.21 22.93
CA GLY A 609 -14.88 -20.39 23.59
C GLY A 609 -15.87 -19.76 22.61
N THR A 610 -16.90 -19.14 23.18
CA THR A 610 -17.97 -18.47 22.43
C THR A 610 -17.77 -16.96 22.42
N VAL A 611 -17.84 -16.36 21.24
CA VAL A 611 -17.90 -14.90 21.04
C VAL A 611 -19.34 -14.51 20.74
N THR A 612 -19.80 -13.41 21.32
CA THR A 612 -21.06 -12.76 20.94
C THR A 612 -20.76 -11.41 20.32
N ILE A 613 -21.36 -11.13 19.16
CA ILE A 613 -21.32 -9.83 18.47
C ILE A 613 -22.74 -9.37 18.24
N GLN A 614 -23.00 -8.10 18.53
CA GLN A 614 -24.24 -7.42 18.17
C GLN A 614 -23.96 -6.38 17.09
N THR A 615 -24.83 -6.29 16.10
CA THR A 615 -24.76 -5.28 15.04
C THR A 615 -25.99 -4.38 15.05
N ASP A 616 -25.89 -3.23 14.38
CA ASP A 616 -26.99 -2.30 14.15
C ASP A 616 -27.97 -2.76 13.06
N SER A 617 -27.47 -3.59 12.13
CA SER A 617 -28.15 -4.06 10.92
C SER A 617 -27.86 -5.54 10.67
N GLU A 618 -28.66 -6.18 9.81
CA GLU A 618 -28.46 -7.58 9.44
C GLU A 618 -27.14 -7.78 8.67
N VAL A 619 -26.43 -8.86 8.98
CA VAL A 619 -25.15 -9.23 8.34
C VAL A 619 -25.13 -10.72 7.99
N THR A 620 -24.46 -11.05 6.88
CA THR A 620 -24.53 -12.39 6.27
C THR A 620 -23.29 -13.23 6.52
N THR A 621 -22.12 -12.60 6.62
CA THR A 621 -20.85 -13.31 6.82
C THR A 621 -19.97 -12.60 7.84
N PHE A 622 -19.07 -13.37 8.44
CA PHE A 622 -18.13 -12.88 9.44
C PHE A 622 -16.74 -13.45 9.17
N SER A 623 -15.73 -12.72 9.61
CA SER A 623 -14.36 -13.21 9.63
C SER A 623 -13.59 -12.53 10.75
N MET A 624 -12.44 -13.10 11.08
CA MET A 624 -11.44 -12.46 11.92
C MET A 624 -10.09 -12.50 11.23
N THR A 625 -9.36 -11.39 11.25
CA THR A 625 -7.98 -11.29 10.75
C THR A 625 -7.04 -10.95 11.89
N ARG A 626 -5.95 -11.69 12.02
CA ARG A 626 -4.93 -11.36 13.04
C ARG A 626 -4.23 -10.07 12.62
N TYR A 627 -3.88 -9.23 13.60
CA TYR A 627 -3.09 -8.03 13.36
C TYR A 627 -1.77 -8.38 12.67
N GLY A 628 -1.31 -7.51 11.78
CA GLY A 628 -0.12 -7.73 10.96
C GLY A 628 1.10 -6.94 11.41
N SER A 629 2.26 -7.47 11.07
CA SER A 629 3.55 -6.77 11.05
C SER A 629 4.21 -7.01 9.69
N ALA A 630 4.94 -6.04 9.15
CA ALA A 630 5.50 -6.17 7.81
C ALA A 630 6.88 -5.53 7.69
N THR A 631 7.78 -6.21 7.00
CA THR A 631 9.03 -5.66 6.46
C THR A 631 9.58 -6.60 5.40
N HIS A 632 10.24 -6.08 4.36
CA HIS A 632 10.92 -6.90 3.35
C HIS A 632 10.07 -8.06 2.78
N THR A 633 8.80 -7.79 2.42
CA THR A 633 7.78 -8.76 1.96
C THR A 633 7.26 -9.75 3.01
N VAL A 634 7.89 -9.83 4.18
CA VAL A 634 7.55 -10.77 5.25
C VAL A 634 6.45 -10.19 6.13
N ASN A 635 5.36 -10.95 6.29
CA ASN A 635 4.34 -10.73 7.30
C ASN A 635 3.84 -12.09 7.80
N THR A 636 4.42 -12.58 8.90
CA THR A 636 4.12 -13.90 9.49
C THR A 636 2.98 -13.86 10.52
N ASP A 637 2.57 -12.65 10.91
CA ASP A 637 1.51 -12.44 11.90
C ASP A 637 0.12 -12.50 11.29
N GLN A 638 -0.07 -11.94 10.08
CA GLN A 638 -1.37 -11.90 9.43
C GLN A 638 -1.86 -13.31 9.11
N ARG A 639 -3.14 -13.54 9.39
CA ARG A 639 -3.91 -14.71 8.93
C ARG A 639 -5.38 -14.43 9.09
N ARG A 640 -6.22 -15.15 8.35
CA ARG A 640 -7.67 -14.99 8.40
C ARG A 640 -8.39 -16.28 8.77
N ILE A 641 -9.45 -16.15 9.56
CA ILE A 641 -10.41 -17.21 9.89
C ILE A 641 -11.79 -16.75 9.43
N PRO A 642 -12.43 -17.46 8.46
CA PRO A 642 -13.86 -17.26 8.21
C PRO A 642 -14.68 -17.77 9.41
N LEU A 643 -15.70 -17.02 9.80
CA LEU A 643 -16.56 -17.34 10.93
C LEU A 643 -18.00 -17.57 10.48
N LYS A 644 -18.64 -18.58 11.07
CA LYS A 644 -20.06 -18.88 10.86
C LYS A 644 -20.80 -18.81 12.20
N PRO A 645 -21.88 -18.02 12.31
CA PRO A 645 -22.67 -17.98 13.53
C PRO A 645 -23.25 -19.36 13.88
N VAL A 646 -23.21 -19.73 15.15
CA VAL A 646 -23.88 -20.91 15.71
C VAL A 646 -25.33 -20.57 16.06
N THR A 647 -25.58 -19.36 16.57
CA THR A 647 -26.93 -18.83 16.77
C THR A 647 -27.06 -17.42 16.24
N THR A 648 -28.23 -17.11 15.69
CA THR A 648 -28.65 -15.76 15.31
C THR A 648 -29.96 -15.44 16.02
N ASN A 649 -30.00 -14.34 16.77
CA ASN A 649 -31.21 -13.84 17.41
C ASN A 649 -31.32 -12.32 17.13
N GLY A 650 -32.12 -11.98 16.13
CA GLY A 650 -32.07 -10.64 15.52
C GLY A 650 -30.66 -10.32 15.06
N ASN A 651 -30.15 -9.14 15.41
CA ASN A 651 -28.79 -8.70 15.08
C ASN A 651 -27.74 -9.12 16.12
N THR A 652 -27.98 -10.21 16.85
CA THR A 652 -27.02 -10.80 17.79
C THR A 652 -26.57 -12.16 17.28
N TYR A 653 -25.25 -12.32 17.14
CA TYR A 653 -24.61 -13.48 16.53
C TYR A 653 -23.62 -14.08 17.51
N THR A 654 -23.66 -15.41 17.67
CA THR A 654 -22.69 -16.14 18.49
C THR A 654 -21.81 -17.04 17.64
N PHE A 655 -20.53 -17.17 17.98
CA PHE A 655 -19.54 -17.94 17.23
C PHE A 655 -18.74 -18.81 18.17
N THR A 656 -18.38 -20.01 17.75
CA THR A 656 -17.34 -20.79 18.42
C THR A 656 -16.00 -20.53 17.75
N ILE A 657 -15.03 -20.04 18.53
CA ILE A 657 -13.66 -19.85 18.04
C ILE A 657 -12.99 -21.22 17.88
N PRO A 658 -12.20 -21.47 16.82
CA PRO A 658 -11.46 -22.72 16.70
C PRO A 658 -10.69 -23.07 17.97
N ALA A 659 -10.82 -24.30 18.44
CA ALA A 659 -10.20 -24.77 19.70
C ALA A 659 -8.69 -24.99 19.59
N ASP A 660 -8.15 -25.07 18.38
CA ASP A 660 -6.73 -25.29 18.14
C ASP A 660 -5.99 -23.93 18.06
N PRO A 661 -5.06 -23.64 18.98
CA PRO A 661 -4.28 -22.40 18.97
C PRO A 661 -3.28 -22.32 17.81
N GLY A 662 -3.09 -23.39 17.02
CA GLY A 662 -2.40 -23.35 15.74
C GLY A 662 -3.23 -22.71 14.62
N ILE A 663 -4.56 -22.73 14.75
CA ILE A 663 -5.51 -22.10 13.83
C ILE A 663 -5.83 -20.69 14.36
N ALA A 664 -6.52 -20.61 15.51
CA ALA A 664 -6.87 -19.37 16.20
C ALA A 664 -5.74 -18.98 17.15
N LEU A 665 -4.61 -18.59 16.57
CA LEU A 665 -3.42 -18.17 17.30
C LEU A 665 -3.77 -17.11 18.37
N PRO A 666 -3.51 -17.35 19.66
CA PRO A 666 -3.79 -16.36 20.69
C PRO A 666 -3.10 -15.01 20.43
N GLY A 667 -3.67 -13.95 20.99
CA GLY A 667 -3.36 -12.55 20.68
C GLY A 667 -4.59 -11.78 20.21
N TYR A 668 -4.37 -10.64 19.59
CA TYR A 668 -5.45 -9.75 19.17
C TYR A 668 -5.85 -9.98 17.70
N TRP A 669 -7.14 -9.88 17.46
CA TRP A 669 -7.75 -10.10 16.15
C TRP A 669 -8.77 -9.01 15.84
N MET A 670 -8.82 -8.61 14.57
CA MET A 670 -9.81 -7.73 14.00
C MET A 670 -11.02 -8.57 13.59
N PHE A 671 -12.18 -8.38 14.22
CA PHE A 671 -13.43 -9.07 13.87
C PHE A 671 -14.28 -8.21 12.95
N TRP A 672 -14.77 -8.82 11.88
CA TRP A 672 -15.50 -8.17 10.81
C TRP A 672 -16.92 -8.73 10.72
N ALA A 673 -17.90 -7.84 10.72
CA ALA A 673 -19.27 -8.15 10.32
C ALA A 673 -19.46 -7.68 8.88
N ILE A 674 -19.95 -8.54 7.99
CA ILE A 674 -20.03 -8.25 6.55
C ILE A 674 -21.48 -8.42 6.11
N ASN A 675 -22.06 -7.36 5.55
CA ASN A 675 -23.46 -7.36 5.10
C ASN A 675 -23.66 -8.16 3.80
N SER A 676 -24.91 -8.29 3.35
CA SER A 676 -25.26 -9.03 2.13
C SER A 676 -24.64 -8.47 0.85
N ALA A 677 -24.24 -7.19 0.85
CA ALA A 677 -23.54 -6.54 -0.26
C ALA A 677 -22.02 -6.75 -0.21
N GLY A 678 -21.50 -7.46 0.80
CA GLY A 678 -20.07 -7.69 0.98
C GLY A 678 -19.32 -6.55 1.66
N VAL A 679 -20.02 -5.54 2.18
CA VAL A 679 -19.41 -4.37 2.85
C VAL A 679 -19.04 -4.73 4.29
N PRO A 680 -17.76 -4.67 4.68
CA PRO A 680 -17.33 -4.97 6.04
C PRO A 680 -17.57 -3.78 6.99
N SER A 681 -17.85 -4.09 8.26
CA SER A 681 -17.79 -3.12 9.36
C SER A 681 -16.39 -2.56 9.54
N VAL A 682 -16.23 -1.49 10.33
CA VAL A 682 -14.95 -1.28 11.04
C VAL A 682 -14.76 -2.46 12.00
N ALA A 683 -13.53 -2.95 12.14
CA ALA A 683 -13.27 -4.11 12.97
C ALA A 683 -13.48 -3.81 14.46
N SER A 684 -13.98 -4.82 15.18
CA SER A 684 -13.88 -4.87 16.64
C SER A 684 -12.67 -5.69 17.06
N THR A 685 -11.87 -5.18 17.98
CA THR A 685 -10.70 -5.90 18.52
C THR A 685 -11.13 -6.90 19.58
N ILE A 686 -10.81 -8.18 19.39
CA ILE A 686 -11.04 -9.22 20.39
C ILE A 686 -9.73 -9.95 20.67
N LYS A 687 -9.44 -10.18 21.96
CA LYS A 687 -8.29 -10.98 22.40
C LYS A 687 -8.65 -12.46 22.48
N ILE A 688 -7.91 -13.30 21.77
CA ILE A 688 -7.97 -14.75 21.89
C ILE A 688 -6.91 -15.20 22.91
N THR A 689 -7.28 -16.01 23.90
CA THR A 689 -6.37 -16.62 24.87
C THR A 689 -6.25 -18.13 24.66
N LEU A 690 -5.27 -18.75 25.33
CA LEU A 690 -5.23 -20.21 25.50
C LEU A 690 -6.42 -20.70 26.33
#